data_AF-B9K7K6-F1
#
_entry.id   AF-B9K7K6-F1
#
_cell.length_a   1.000
_cell.length_b   1.000
_cell.length_c   1.000
_cell.angle_alpha   90.00
_cell.angle_beta   90.00
_cell.angle_gamma   90.00
#
_symmetry.space_group_name_H-M   'P 1'
#
loop_
_entity.id
_entity.type
_entity.pdbx_description
1 polymer ?
#
loop_
_entity_poly.entity_id
_entity_poly.type
_entity_poly.pdbx_seq_one_letter_code
_entity_poly.pdbx_strand_id
1 'polypeptide(L)'
;MVRKRNRLLTHILLIILVIVVLFPIVWVVSTSFRRDEAAFSPKLFSSRLTLQHYKDLVAPEKNLPVLIQEMQSLVSRVEPFKDVTREKAEKLIEDRISRFDGYLNETRKLLEDSYRRYTKTEETFSERVEEVKAHTESVLEKIENAVKKELEKTPVPQPQELAIALYEKLKGKNLKSSEFSALKDELERLVGYSVNTQDDLKNALSDMELIYQKEIGSVRENIEKLQSEISSVQEKISQLEKQKAVIEEEILDKQKVLEILKPDIDFATEILADLSEMLRSISKSQIETMFTPDDSAVKDSIEKAISELSILHEKISSFSDLKDLAGSVAKMKESLLEMKELLLQDGNITKKSLYRNFLQSFEEVIPTVDGVLKQMSENIDSFIQKAKELKDLQNELAFLNSRLEGLKKSLTTLTNTASQKESRISLAKRYVDLRVFSYEIENRKRVVEDIKSFNSATQIKLLSIYRTSKNFVSLYISQYGNDSFIQTIRKMVSELSWIEDYREFSRRMETGYKNALDILENSRKVLYDFKGSYPNLLDLSYRGVFVSSEHLQMLYDLVKMNFVQEVLTNTAVASRKAGSLMDSVPLKELRSDFKKIDGDLYRVAQIWEQKTRHYFLRWVANSVVVAGLVSIITTAVCALAAYPFSRMRFWGRQYGIMALLLIQMFPAIMYMVAIYGLLKLIGQFLPFLGLDSLGGLIFAYLGNIAYNMYLIKGFYDTIPSSLEEAAMIDGATRFQTFYKIVVPLALPILSVIVILTFIGTFNEFVLARIILQDVKNYTYALGLWTFSTGAYETEWGLFTAAALLGMTPMVILFLSLQKYIVGGLTKGSVKG
;
A
#
# COMPACT_ATOMS: atom_id res chain seq x y z
N MET A 1 -10.84 44.89 32.82
CA MET A 1 -9.86 44.38 31.82
C MET A 1 -10.09 42.93 31.38
N VAL A 2 -10.73 42.05 32.18
CA VAL A 2 -10.89 40.61 31.90
C VAL A 2 -11.84 40.28 30.72
N ARG A 3 -12.88 41.10 30.44
CA ARG A 3 -13.85 40.84 29.34
C ARG A 3 -13.29 41.02 27.92
N LYS A 4 -12.25 41.84 27.69
CA LYS A 4 -11.66 42.05 26.36
C LYS A 4 -10.72 40.90 25.95
N ARG A 5 -9.99 40.30 26.91
CA ARG A 5 -9.02 39.22 26.66
C ARG A 5 -9.69 37.93 26.19
N ASN A 6 -10.88 37.60 26.71
CA ASN A 6 -11.64 36.42 26.27
C ASN A 6 -12.18 36.58 24.85
N ARG A 7 -12.61 37.79 24.44
CA ARG A 7 -13.04 38.01 23.05
C ARG A 7 -11.88 37.81 22.08
N LEU A 8 -10.69 38.34 22.39
CA LEU A 8 -9.52 38.15 21.54
C LEU A 8 -9.16 36.66 21.38
N LEU A 9 -9.16 35.89 22.47
CA LEU A 9 -8.93 34.45 22.42
C LEU A 9 -10.01 33.70 21.62
N THR A 10 -11.28 34.04 21.79
CA THR A 10 -12.37 33.45 20.99
C THR A 10 -12.21 33.78 19.50
N HIS A 11 -11.85 35.01 19.14
CA HIS A 11 -11.63 35.38 17.73
C HIS A 11 -10.40 34.66 17.16
N ILE A 12 -9.31 34.54 17.92
CA ILE A 12 -8.13 33.74 17.51
C ILE A 12 -8.53 32.28 17.29
N LEU A 13 -9.29 31.68 18.20
CA LEU A 13 -9.76 30.30 18.08
C LEU A 13 -10.68 30.13 16.86
N LEU A 14 -11.60 31.08 16.63
CA LEU A 14 -12.46 31.08 15.44
C LEU A 14 -11.65 31.25 14.15
N ILE A 15 -10.63 32.10 14.13
CA ILE A 15 -9.74 32.26 12.97
C ILE A 15 -8.96 30.97 12.71
N ILE A 16 -8.40 30.34 13.74
CA ILE A 16 -7.71 29.06 13.61
C ILE A 16 -8.68 27.99 13.08
N LEU A 17 -9.89 27.93 13.63
CA LEU A 17 -10.93 27.00 13.17
C LEU A 17 -11.27 27.25 11.69
N VAL A 18 -11.44 28.50 11.28
CA VAL A 18 -11.69 28.87 9.87
C VAL A 18 -10.52 28.43 8.99
N ILE A 19 -9.27 28.64 9.41
CA ILE A 19 -8.09 28.20 8.66
C ILE A 19 -8.09 26.68 8.52
N VAL A 20 -8.34 25.92 9.60
CA VAL A 20 -8.37 24.45 9.58
C VAL A 20 -9.50 23.94 8.69
N VAL A 21 -10.68 24.56 8.72
CA VAL A 21 -11.85 24.18 7.91
C VAL A 21 -11.66 24.53 6.43
N LEU A 22 -11.04 25.67 6.12
CA LEU A 22 -10.83 26.11 4.73
C LEU A 22 -9.60 25.48 4.08
N PHE A 23 -8.61 25.02 4.86
CA PHE A 23 -7.37 24.47 4.33
C PHE A 23 -7.60 23.33 3.33
N PRO A 24 -8.44 22.30 3.60
CA PRO A 24 -8.73 21.26 2.61
C PRO A 24 -9.31 21.81 1.31
N ILE A 25 -10.18 22.83 1.38
CA ILE A 25 -10.79 23.45 0.19
C ILE A 25 -9.71 24.17 -0.62
N VAL A 26 -8.86 24.96 0.03
CA VAL A 26 -7.76 25.67 -0.64
C VAL A 26 -6.78 24.67 -1.25
N TRP A 27 -6.50 23.56 -0.57
CA TRP A 27 -5.64 22.50 -1.08
C TRP A 27 -6.25 21.79 -2.29
N VAL A 28 -7.55 21.45 -2.27
CA VAL A 28 -8.26 20.86 -3.43
C VAL A 28 -8.23 21.81 -4.62
N VAL A 29 -8.57 23.09 -4.41
CA VAL A 29 -8.56 24.11 -5.47
C VAL A 29 -7.16 24.32 -6.02
N SER A 30 -6.12 24.37 -5.19
CA SER A 30 -4.77 24.53 -5.70
C SER A 30 -4.29 23.30 -6.49
N THR A 31 -4.57 22.10 -5.97
CA THR A 31 -4.16 20.84 -6.60
C THR A 31 -4.85 20.58 -7.93
N SER A 32 -6.08 21.04 -8.11
CA SER A 32 -6.79 20.90 -9.39
C SER A 32 -6.20 21.73 -10.54
N PHE A 33 -5.34 22.73 -10.24
CA PHE A 33 -4.61 23.51 -11.24
C PHE A 33 -3.13 23.11 -11.35
N ARG A 34 -2.65 22.13 -10.58
CA ARG A 34 -1.24 21.72 -10.55
C ARG A 34 -0.89 20.75 -11.67
N ARG A 35 0.25 20.95 -12.33
CA ARG A 35 0.81 19.97 -13.29
C ARG A 35 1.51 18.78 -12.65
N ASP A 36 1.86 18.89 -11.37
CA ASP A 36 2.53 17.83 -10.63
C ASP A 36 1.52 16.95 -9.89
N GLU A 37 1.71 15.63 -9.97
CA GLU A 37 0.82 14.61 -9.38
C GLU A 37 1.10 14.34 -7.90
N ALA A 38 1.95 15.13 -7.24
CA ALA A 38 2.25 14.93 -5.83
C ALA A 38 1.06 15.34 -4.93
N ALA A 39 0.67 14.47 -4.00
CA ALA A 39 -0.34 14.79 -2.97
C ALA A 39 -0.01 16.08 -2.21
N PHE A 40 1.27 16.24 -1.84
CA PHE A 40 1.77 17.40 -1.13
C PHE A 40 2.92 18.04 -1.90
N SER A 41 2.80 19.34 -2.16
CA SER A 41 3.89 20.17 -2.69
C SER A 41 4.44 21.07 -1.59
N PRO A 42 5.75 21.40 -1.62
CA PRO A 42 6.34 22.39 -0.72
C PRO A 42 5.64 23.76 -0.76
N LYS A 43 4.93 24.07 -1.86
CA LYS A 43 4.20 25.32 -2.02
C LYS A 43 2.71 25.05 -2.10
N LEU A 44 1.93 25.82 -1.34
CA LEU A 44 0.48 25.76 -1.39
C LEU A 44 -0.06 26.14 -2.77
N PHE A 45 0.55 27.11 -3.46
CA PHE A 45 0.21 27.48 -4.85
C PHE A 45 1.38 27.19 -5.78
N SER A 46 1.14 26.43 -6.83
CA SER A 46 2.17 26.03 -7.78
C SER A 46 2.46 27.11 -8.81
N SER A 47 3.74 27.25 -9.19
CA SER A 47 4.18 28.04 -10.33
C SER A 47 3.82 27.37 -11.68
N ARG A 48 3.43 26.10 -11.65
CA ARG A 48 3.13 25.24 -12.81
C ARG A 48 1.63 25.01 -12.96
N LEU A 49 0.90 26.04 -13.38
CA LEU A 49 -0.55 26.00 -13.53
C LEU A 49 -1.00 25.29 -14.84
N THR A 50 -2.11 24.57 -14.79
CA THR A 50 -2.76 23.92 -15.94
C THR A 50 -4.28 23.87 -15.79
N LEU A 51 -4.99 23.89 -16.92
CA LEU A 51 -6.42 23.62 -17.03
C LEU A 51 -6.71 22.24 -17.65
N GLN A 52 -5.66 21.45 -17.89
CA GLN A 52 -5.77 20.20 -18.62
C GLN A 52 -6.65 19.18 -17.89
N HIS A 53 -6.59 19.12 -16.57
CA HIS A 53 -7.43 18.24 -15.75
C HIS A 53 -8.93 18.47 -16.02
N TYR A 54 -9.36 19.72 -16.08
CA TYR A 54 -10.75 20.06 -16.40
C TYR A 54 -11.11 19.72 -17.85
N LYS A 55 -10.19 19.96 -18.80
CA LYS A 55 -10.40 19.58 -20.20
C LYS A 55 -10.54 18.07 -20.35
N ASP A 56 -9.68 17.30 -19.70
CA ASP A 56 -9.69 15.84 -19.75
C ASP A 56 -10.98 15.24 -19.16
N LEU A 57 -11.58 15.90 -18.16
CA LEU A 57 -12.85 15.48 -17.57
C LEU A 57 -14.07 15.83 -18.43
N VAL A 58 -14.09 17.02 -19.03
CA VAL A 58 -15.27 17.54 -19.76
C VAL A 58 -15.24 17.14 -21.24
N ALA A 59 -14.08 17.22 -21.87
CA ALA A 59 -13.87 16.96 -23.29
C ALA A 59 -12.51 16.26 -23.49
N PRO A 60 -12.39 14.99 -23.08
CA PRO A 60 -11.13 14.26 -23.17
C PRO A 60 -10.58 14.26 -24.59
N GLU A 61 -9.35 14.72 -24.73
CA GLU A 61 -8.67 14.79 -26.01
C GLU A 61 -8.33 13.38 -26.51
N LYS A 62 -8.55 13.13 -27.80
CA LYS A 62 -8.15 11.88 -28.44
C LYS A 62 -6.67 11.97 -28.77
N ASN A 63 -5.83 11.52 -27.87
CA ASN A 63 -4.38 11.51 -28.03
C ASN A 63 -3.89 10.31 -28.87
N LEU A 64 -2.59 10.22 -29.14
CA LEU A 64 -2.05 9.26 -30.13
C LEU A 64 -2.41 7.79 -29.84
N PRO A 65 -2.24 7.25 -28.62
CA PRO A 65 -2.65 5.87 -28.30
C PRO A 65 -4.14 5.63 -28.59
N VAL A 66 -4.99 6.60 -28.25
CA VAL A 66 -6.44 6.52 -28.45
C VAL A 66 -6.80 6.55 -29.94
N LEU A 67 -6.12 7.37 -30.74
CA LEU A 67 -6.32 7.43 -32.19
C LEU A 67 -5.95 6.09 -32.85
N ILE A 68 -4.82 5.47 -32.45
CA ILE A 68 -4.38 4.17 -32.98
C ILE A 68 -5.43 3.09 -32.67
N GLN A 69 -5.90 3.03 -31.41
CA GLN A 69 -6.93 2.09 -31.00
C GLN A 69 -8.24 2.29 -31.78
N GLU A 70 -8.69 3.54 -31.98
CA GLU A 70 -9.90 3.80 -32.77
C GLU A 70 -9.73 3.40 -34.25
N MET A 71 -8.57 3.67 -34.86
CA MET A 71 -8.27 3.23 -36.22
C MET A 71 -8.29 1.69 -36.31
N GLN A 72 -7.72 1.00 -35.33
CA GLN A 72 -7.73 -0.47 -35.28
C GLN A 72 -9.15 -1.00 -35.14
N SER A 73 -9.96 -0.42 -34.25
CA SER A 73 -11.36 -0.82 -34.07
C SER A 73 -12.23 -0.55 -35.29
N LEU A 74 -11.98 0.56 -36.01
CA LEU A 74 -12.66 0.89 -37.27
C LEU A 74 -12.34 -0.11 -38.38
N VAL A 75 -11.07 -0.48 -38.54
CA VAL A 75 -10.62 -1.46 -39.54
C VAL A 75 -11.13 -2.86 -39.20
N SER A 76 -11.10 -3.27 -37.93
CA SER A 76 -11.57 -4.60 -37.49
C SER A 76 -13.09 -4.71 -37.30
N ARG A 77 -13.84 -3.60 -37.39
CA ARG A 77 -15.29 -3.52 -37.13
C ARG A 77 -15.70 -4.12 -35.78
N VAL A 78 -14.94 -3.80 -34.74
CA VAL A 78 -15.28 -4.15 -33.35
C VAL A 78 -15.94 -2.96 -32.65
N GLU A 79 -16.58 -3.20 -31.50
CA GLU A 79 -17.17 -2.14 -30.67
C GLU A 79 -16.15 -1.02 -30.38
N PRO A 80 -16.53 0.27 -30.49
CA PRO A 80 -17.88 0.81 -30.69
C PRO A 80 -18.28 1.03 -32.17
N PHE A 81 -17.52 0.51 -33.14
CA PHE A 81 -17.69 0.82 -34.57
C PHE A 81 -18.25 -0.33 -35.41
N LYS A 82 -18.77 -1.38 -34.78
CA LYS A 82 -19.28 -2.59 -35.42
C LYS A 82 -20.35 -2.31 -36.50
N ASP A 83 -21.27 -1.40 -36.21
CA ASP A 83 -22.44 -1.08 -37.03
C ASP A 83 -22.26 0.17 -37.92
N VAL A 84 -21.03 0.68 -38.03
CA VAL A 84 -20.73 1.84 -38.87
C VAL A 84 -20.75 1.43 -40.36
N THR A 85 -21.22 2.31 -41.23
CA THR A 85 -21.19 2.08 -42.70
C THR A 85 -19.78 2.28 -43.26
N ARG A 86 -19.46 1.60 -44.37
CA ARG A 86 -18.12 1.68 -45.01
C ARG A 86 -17.68 3.12 -45.26
N GLU A 87 -18.53 3.91 -45.91
CA GLU A 87 -18.23 5.31 -46.23
C GLU A 87 -17.98 6.15 -44.96
N LYS A 88 -18.74 5.91 -43.90
CA LYS A 88 -18.54 6.61 -42.62
C LYS A 88 -17.27 6.14 -41.92
N ALA A 89 -16.93 4.85 -41.98
CA ALA A 89 -15.69 4.32 -41.44
C ALA A 89 -14.47 4.89 -42.15
N GLU A 90 -14.51 4.99 -43.49
CA GLU A 90 -13.46 5.59 -44.32
C GLU A 90 -13.22 7.07 -43.92
N LYS A 91 -14.27 7.89 -43.89
CA LYS A 91 -14.19 9.28 -43.41
C LYS A 91 -13.64 9.41 -41.99
N LEU A 92 -14.03 8.50 -41.09
CA LEU A 92 -13.53 8.50 -39.72
C LEU A 92 -12.05 8.15 -39.67
N ILE A 93 -11.59 7.14 -40.41
CA ILE A 93 -10.17 6.76 -40.48
C ILE A 93 -9.35 7.93 -41.04
N GLU A 94 -9.79 8.59 -42.11
CA GLU A 94 -9.11 9.75 -42.68
C GLU A 94 -8.98 10.92 -41.68
N ASP A 95 -10.04 11.24 -40.93
CA ASP A 95 -10.00 12.24 -39.86
C ASP A 95 -9.02 11.83 -38.74
N ARG A 96 -8.95 10.54 -38.39
CA ARG A 96 -7.98 10.05 -37.38
C ARG A 96 -6.54 10.14 -37.89
N ILE A 97 -6.26 9.78 -39.14
CA ILE A 97 -4.95 9.91 -39.77
C ILE A 97 -4.53 11.39 -39.79
N SER A 98 -5.42 12.28 -40.22
CA SER A 98 -5.14 13.72 -40.27
C SER A 98 -4.81 14.31 -38.89
N ARG A 99 -5.57 13.92 -37.86
CA ARG A 99 -5.28 14.33 -36.48
C ARG A 99 -3.97 13.77 -35.96
N PHE A 100 -3.68 12.50 -36.25
CA PHE A 100 -2.43 11.85 -35.85
C PHE A 100 -1.23 12.61 -36.45
N ASP A 101 -1.25 12.89 -37.75
CA ASP A 101 -0.19 13.68 -38.41
C ASP A 101 -0.11 15.10 -37.84
N GLY A 102 -1.26 15.73 -37.55
CA GLY A 102 -1.33 17.02 -36.86
C GLY A 102 -0.58 17.03 -35.53
N TYR A 103 -0.75 15.99 -34.70
CA TYR A 103 -0.01 15.84 -33.45
C TYR A 103 1.48 15.56 -33.63
N LEU A 104 1.89 14.83 -34.68
CA LEU A 104 3.30 14.67 -34.99
C LEU A 104 3.95 16.03 -35.32
N ASN A 105 3.26 16.86 -36.11
CA ASN A 105 3.71 18.22 -36.45
C ASN A 105 3.73 19.14 -35.20
N GLU A 106 2.69 19.09 -34.38
CA GLU A 106 2.62 19.85 -33.12
C GLU A 106 3.77 19.44 -32.18
N THR A 107 3.99 18.14 -32.00
CA THR A 107 5.08 17.60 -31.17
C THR A 107 6.45 18.07 -31.66
N ARG A 108 6.72 17.96 -32.97
CA ARG A 108 7.97 18.42 -33.58
C ARG A 108 8.21 19.90 -33.27
N LYS A 109 7.21 20.74 -33.52
CA LYS A 109 7.30 22.18 -33.27
C LYS A 109 7.57 22.50 -31.79
N LEU A 110 6.84 21.87 -30.87
CA LEU A 110 7.01 22.09 -29.43
C LEU A 110 8.40 21.69 -28.95
N LEU A 111 8.93 20.56 -29.46
CA LEU A 111 10.27 20.08 -29.14
C LEU A 111 11.36 21.02 -29.72
N GLU A 112 11.22 21.47 -30.96
CA GLU A 112 12.13 22.43 -31.60
C GLU A 112 12.12 23.79 -30.87
N ASP A 113 10.94 24.31 -30.53
CA ASP A 113 10.79 25.55 -29.77
C ASP A 113 11.41 25.41 -28.37
N SER A 114 11.19 24.28 -27.70
CA SER A 114 11.78 23.98 -26.39
C SER A 114 13.30 23.87 -26.46
N TYR A 115 13.83 23.17 -27.47
CA TYR A 115 15.25 22.98 -27.68
C TYR A 115 15.95 24.31 -28.00
N ARG A 116 15.35 25.14 -28.87
CA ARG A 116 15.86 26.49 -29.16
C ARG A 116 15.93 27.36 -27.90
N ARG A 117 14.90 27.31 -27.05
CA ARG A 117 14.92 28.02 -25.75
C ARG A 117 15.98 27.47 -24.81
N TYR A 118 16.16 26.15 -24.77
CA TYR A 118 17.23 25.51 -24.01
C TYR A 118 18.61 26.02 -24.47
N THR A 119 18.90 26.03 -25.77
CA THR A 119 20.17 26.56 -26.30
C THR A 119 20.36 28.03 -25.93
N LYS A 120 19.30 28.85 -26.05
CA LYS A 120 19.32 30.24 -25.58
C LYS A 120 19.64 30.35 -24.08
N THR A 121 19.13 29.44 -23.24
CA THR A 121 19.49 29.44 -21.81
C THR A 121 20.96 29.14 -21.59
N GLU A 122 21.56 28.21 -22.34
CA GLU A 122 23.01 27.94 -22.29
C GLU A 122 23.86 29.13 -22.73
N GLU A 123 23.44 29.81 -23.80
CA GLU A 123 24.06 31.05 -24.27
C GLU A 123 23.99 32.14 -23.20
N THR A 124 22.81 32.36 -22.61
CA THR A 124 22.63 33.39 -21.57
C THR A 124 23.48 33.11 -20.32
N PHE A 125 23.56 31.85 -19.88
CA PHE A 125 24.44 31.47 -18.77
C PHE A 125 25.92 31.69 -19.11
N SER A 126 26.31 31.50 -20.38
CA SER A 126 27.67 31.73 -20.84
C SER A 126 28.00 33.23 -20.94
N GLU A 127 27.08 34.04 -21.46
CA GLU A 127 27.22 35.50 -21.55
C GLU A 127 27.27 36.16 -20.17
N ARG A 128 26.47 35.66 -19.21
CA ARG A 128 26.38 36.19 -17.84
C ARG A 128 27.09 35.32 -16.81
N VAL A 129 28.18 34.65 -17.23
CA VAL A 129 28.93 33.74 -16.37
C VAL A 129 29.44 34.42 -15.08
N GLU A 130 29.80 35.70 -15.15
CA GLU A 130 30.27 36.46 -13.98
C GLU A 130 29.18 36.64 -12.91
N GLU A 131 27.90 36.73 -13.29
CA GLU A 131 26.80 36.81 -12.32
C GLU A 131 26.49 35.46 -11.70
N VAL A 132 26.63 34.38 -12.47
CA VAL A 132 26.54 33.01 -11.96
C VAL A 132 27.63 32.74 -10.93
N LYS A 133 28.87 33.20 -11.21
CA LYS A 133 30.00 33.14 -10.28
C LYS A 133 29.71 33.95 -9.03
N ALA A 134 29.38 35.23 -9.17
CA ALA A 134 29.09 36.12 -8.05
C ALA A 134 27.97 35.57 -7.14
N HIS A 135 26.92 34.99 -7.72
CA HIS A 135 25.87 34.32 -6.94
C HIS A 135 26.41 33.12 -6.16
N THR A 136 27.16 32.24 -6.82
CA THR A 136 27.73 31.03 -6.19
C THR A 136 28.73 31.40 -5.10
N GLU A 137 29.62 32.35 -5.36
CA GLU A 137 30.60 32.89 -4.41
C GLU A 137 29.92 33.51 -3.19
N SER A 138 28.89 34.33 -3.39
CA SER A 138 28.10 34.91 -2.29
C SER A 138 27.51 33.81 -1.38
N VAL A 139 27.00 32.71 -1.95
CA VAL A 139 26.48 31.60 -1.13
C VAL A 139 27.61 30.87 -0.39
N LEU A 140 28.74 30.61 -1.05
CA LEU A 140 29.91 30.01 -0.41
C LEU A 140 30.47 30.89 0.71
N GLU A 141 30.48 32.21 0.54
CA GLU A 141 30.92 33.17 1.56
C GLU A 141 29.99 33.15 2.78
N LYS A 142 28.66 33.08 2.57
CA LYS A 142 27.71 32.90 3.68
C LYS A 142 27.96 31.59 4.44
N ILE A 143 28.22 30.50 3.73
CA ILE A 143 28.54 29.18 4.31
C ILE A 143 29.84 29.29 5.11
N GLU A 144 30.89 29.86 4.52
CA GLU A 144 32.20 30.06 5.14
C GLU A 144 32.08 30.87 6.44
N ASN A 145 31.38 32.00 6.41
CA ASN A 145 31.16 32.85 7.58
C ASN A 145 30.37 32.14 8.68
N ALA A 146 29.36 31.35 8.31
CA ALA A 146 28.60 30.54 9.26
C ALA A 146 29.45 29.45 9.90
N VAL A 147 30.29 28.76 9.12
CA VAL A 147 31.22 27.73 9.59
C VAL A 147 32.29 28.34 10.50
N LYS A 148 32.91 29.47 10.13
CA LYS A 148 33.89 30.19 10.97
C LYS A 148 33.29 30.61 12.31
N LYS A 149 32.08 31.17 12.30
CA LYS A 149 31.38 31.56 13.53
C LYS A 149 31.04 30.35 14.41
N GLU A 150 30.76 29.19 13.82
CA GLU A 150 30.51 27.98 14.61
C GLU A 150 31.81 27.36 15.14
N LEU A 151 32.91 27.45 14.38
CA LEU A 151 34.26 27.09 14.84
C LEU A 151 34.69 27.94 16.05
N GLU A 152 34.45 29.27 16.02
CA GLU A 152 34.76 30.16 17.15
C GLU A 152 33.99 29.82 18.44
N LYS A 153 32.77 29.29 18.32
CA LYS A 153 31.98 28.82 19.47
C LYS A 153 32.36 27.43 19.94
N THR A 154 32.94 26.62 19.06
CA THR A 154 33.30 25.24 19.37
C THR A 154 34.57 25.28 20.23
N PRO A 155 34.53 24.82 21.49
CA PRO A 155 35.72 24.83 22.34
C PRO A 155 36.86 24.06 21.67
N VAL A 156 38.08 24.60 21.76
CA VAL A 156 39.27 23.87 21.29
C VAL A 156 39.34 22.54 22.04
N PRO A 157 39.33 21.39 21.34
CA PRO A 157 39.30 20.10 21.99
C PRO A 157 40.57 19.86 22.82
N GLN A 158 40.46 19.01 23.85
CA GLN A 158 41.64 18.61 24.62
C GLN A 158 42.62 17.85 23.72
N PRO A 159 43.95 17.93 23.96
CA PRO A 159 44.95 17.32 23.07
C PRO A 159 44.71 15.83 22.79
N GLN A 160 44.27 15.05 23.79
CA GLN A 160 43.98 13.63 23.61
C GLN A 160 42.77 13.39 22.70
N GLU A 161 41.69 14.16 22.86
CA GLU A 161 40.48 14.04 22.04
C GLU A 161 40.74 14.50 20.60
N LEU A 162 41.55 15.57 20.45
CA LEU A 162 41.98 16.07 19.15
C LEU A 162 42.85 15.05 18.40
N ALA A 163 43.80 14.40 19.09
CA ALA A 163 44.63 13.35 18.51
C ALA A 163 43.79 12.20 17.92
N ILE A 164 42.74 11.78 18.65
CA ILE A 164 41.82 10.73 18.19
C ILE A 164 41.06 11.16 16.94
N ALA A 165 40.49 12.37 16.95
CA ALA A 165 39.73 12.90 15.83
C ALA A 165 40.62 13.13 14.58
N LEU A 166 41.85 13.61 14.77
CA LEU A 166 42.83 13.76 13.69
C LEU A 166 43.22 12.41 13.10
N TYR A 167 43.52 11.41 13.93
CA TYR A 167 43.84 10.07 13.45
C TYR A 167 42.70 9.47 12.64
N GLU A 168 41.45 9.50 13.12
CA GLU A 168 40.30 8.98 12.37
C GLU A 168 40.13 9.66 11.01
N LYS A 169 40.38 10.98 10.93
CA LYS A 169 40.21 11.74 9.69
C LYS A 169 41.36 11.56 8.70
N LEU A 170 42.59 11.39 9.20
CA LEU A 170 43.82 11.35 8.41
C LEU A 170 44.36 9.94 8.14
N LYS A 171 43.87 8.91 8.84
CA LYS A 171 44.29 7.52 8.60
C LYS A 171 44.06 7.14 7.13
N GLY A 172 45.13 6.68 6.48
CA GLY A 172 45.12 6.29 5.06
C GLY A 172 45.16 7.46 4.07
N LYS A 173 45.30 8.70 4.54
CA LYS A 173 45.45 9.90 3.69
C LYS A 173 46.93 10.16 3.38
N ASN A 174 47.15 10.95 2.34
CA ASN A 174 48.47 11.41 1.93
C ASN A 174 48.59 12.93 2.04
N LEU A 175 49.81 13.44 1.88
CA LEU A 175 50.11 14.88 1.93
C LEU A 175 49.33 15.73 0.90
N LYS A 176 48.79 15.12 -0.18
CA LYS A 176 48.01 15.81 -1.22
C LYS A 176 46.52 15.87 -0.92
N SER A 177 46.06 15.21 0.14
CA SER A 177 44.65 15.21 0.50
C SER A 177 44.21 16.58 1.02
N SER A 178 42.96 16.94 0.73
CA SER A 178 42.33 18.15 1.25
C SER A 178 42.22 18.11 2.77
N GLU A 179 41.98 16.93 3.33
CA GLU A 179 41.87 16.71 4.76
C GLU A 179 43.20 16.95 5.47
N PHE A 180 44.32 16.46 4.93
CA PHE A 180 45.65 16.76 5.48
C PHE A 180 45.96 18.25 5.43
N SER A 181 45.72 18.89 4.28
CA SER A 181 46.00 20.31 4.12
C SER A 181 45.19 21.18 5.08
N ALA A 182 43.91 20.82 5.32
CA ALA A 182 43.02 21.51 6.24
C ALA A 182 43.42 21.36 7.72
N LEU A 183 44.10 20.26 8.06
CA LEU A 183 44.40 19.88 9.43
C LEU A 183 45.89 19.96 9.77
N LYS A 184 46.75 20.36 8.82
CA LYS A 184 48.20 20.40 8.97
C LYS A 184 48.61 21.21 10.20
N ASP A 185 48.09 22.41 10.36
CA ASP A 185 48.45 23.28 11.48
C ASP A 185 48.09 22.67 12.85
N GLU A 186 46.94 22.00 12.94
CA GLU A 186 46.51 21.33 14.19
C GLU A 186 47.35 20.08 14.46
N LEU A 187 47.69 19.33 13.40
CA LEU A 187 48.56 18.17 13.45
C LEU A 187 49.95 18.58 13.97
N GLU A 188 50.59 19.56 13.33
CA GLU A 188 51.92 20.06 13.69
C GLU A 188 51.95 20.66 15.11
N ARG A 189 50.89 21.38 15.50
CA ARG A 189 50.74 21.90 16.87
C ARG A 189 50.68 20.79 17.91
N LEU A 190 50.05 19.66 17.57
CA LEU A 190 49.88 18.54 18.49
C LEU A 190 51.13 17.67 18.60
N VAL A 191 51.87 17.49 17.49
CA VAL A 191 53.11 16.68 17.48
C VAL A 191 54.38 17.48 17.79
N GLY A 192 54.35 18.81 17.66
CA GLY A 192 55.46 19.70 17.98
C GLY A 192 56.59 19.77 16.93
N TYR A 193 56.38 19.20 15.74
CA TYR A 193 57.32 19.25 14.61
C TYR A 193 56.56 19.43 13.29
N SER A 194 57.25 19.92 12.26
CA SER A 194 56.67 20.12 10.93
C SER A 194 56.50 18.79 10.19
N VAL A 195 55.33 18.59 9.57
CA VAL A 195 54.97 17.37 8.84
C VAL A 195 55.02 17.68 7.33
N ASN A 196 56.16 17.36 6.70
CA ASN A 196 56.41 17.71 5.30
C ASN A 196 56.63 16.49 4.39
N THR A 197 56.98 15.34 4.95
CA THR A 197 57.16 14.07 4.23
C THR A 197 56.08 13.05 4.60
N GLN A 198 55.92 12.02 3.76
CA GLN A 198 54.94 10.96 4.02
C GLN A 198 55.35 10.13 5.25
N ASP A 199 56.65 10.04 5.53
CA ASP A 199 57.17 9.40 6.73
C ASP A 199 56.88 10.23 7.99
N ASP A 200 57.00 11.56 7.93
CA ASP A 200 56.59 12.46 9.03
C ASP A 200 55.10 12.26 9.37
N LEU A 201 54.24 12.18 8.35
CA LEU A 201 52.81 11.95 8.53
C LEU A 201 52.54 10.57 9.14
N LYS A 202 53.28 9.54 8.71
CA LYS A 202 53.14 8.19 9.26
C LYS A 202 53.56 8.13 10.73
N ASN A 203 54.65 8.80 11.09
CA ASN A 203 55.12 8.87 12.47
C ASN A 203 54.11 9.62 13.36
N ALA A 204 53.62 10.78 12.90
CA ALA A 204 52.59 11.54 13.58
C ALA A 204 51.31 10.72 13.82
N LEU A 205 50.87 9.94 12.82
CA LEU A 205 49.70 9.07 12.94
C LEU A 205 49.94 7.85 13.84
N SER A 206 51.17 7.34 13.91
CA SER A 206 51.52 6.21 14.80
C SER A 206 51.35 6.57 16.27
N ASP A 207 51.78 7.77 16.67
CA ASP A 207 51.62 8.25 18.05
C ASP A 207 50.14 8.44 18.41
N MET A 208 49.34 8.95 17.47
CA MET A 208 47.89 9.10 17.66
C MET A 208 47.15 7.76 17.61
N GLU A 209 47.64 6.79 16.84
CA GLU A 209 47.07 5.44 16.79
C GLU A 209 47.13 4.78 18.17
N LEU A 210 48.22 4.94 18.91
CA LEU A 210 48.34 4.44 20.29
C LEU A 210 47.28 5.06 21.20
N ILE A 211 47.06 6.38 21.09
CA ILE A 211 46.03 7.09 21.84
C ILE A 211 44.63 6.61 21.43
N TYR A 212 44.37 6.50 20.13
CA TYR A 212 43.12 5.97 19.57
C TYR A 212 42.82 4.57 20.11
N GLN A 213 43.80 3.65 20.05
CA GLN A 213 43.62 2.27 20.49
C GLN A 213 43.35 2.16 21.99
N LYS A 214 44.07 2.95 22.79
CA LYS A 214 43.88 3.03 24.24
C LYS A 214 42.51 3.58 24.61
N GLU A 215 42.05 4.62 23.92
CA GLU A 215 40.82 5.32 24.29
C GLU A 215 39.59 4.63 23.71
N ILE A 216 39.54 4.28 22.43
CA ILE A 216 38.31 3.77 21.80
C ILE A 216 38.49 2.61 20.82
N GLY A 217 39.65 2.50 20.18
CA GLY A 217 39.93 1.48 19.15
C GLY A 217 39.74 0.05 19.64
N SER A 218 40.32 -0.27 20.80
CA SER A 218 40.18 -1.59 21.43
C SER A 218 38.73 -1.95 21.78
N VAL A 219 37.94 -0.96 22.23
CA VAL A 219 36.51 -1.17 22.55
C VAL A 219 35.73 -1.47 21.27
N ARG A 220 35.98 -0.74 20.18
CA ARG A 220 35.33 -0.98 18.89
C ARG A 220 35.70 -2.32 18.27
N GLU A 221 36.98 -2.70 18.31
CA GLU A 221 37.42 -4.00 17.83
C GLU A 221 36.76 -5.16 18.60
N ASN A 222 36.60 -5.01 19.92
CA ASN A 222 35.89 -6.00 20.73
C ASN A 222 34.38 -6.04 20.43
N ILE A 223 33.76 -4.91 20.11
CA ILE A 223 32.36 -4.86 19.63
C ILE A 223 32.23 -5.62 18.32
N GLU A 224 33.10 -5.39 17.34
CA GLU A 224 33.09 -6.09 16.05
C GLU A 224 33.29 -7.60 16.22
N LYS A 225 34.25 -8.01 17.07
CA LYS A 225 34.46 -9.43 17.41
C LYS A 225 33.22 -10.06 18.02
N LEU A 226 32.57 -9.39 18.97
CA LEU A 226 31.33 -9.88 19.59
C LEU A 226 30.16 -9.92 18.61
N GLN A 227 30.02 -8.93 17.72
CA GLN A 227 28.98 -8.94 16.69
C GLN A 227 29.17 -10.12 15.72
N SER A 228 30.41 -10.40 15.33
CA SER A 228 30.76 -11.57 14.51
C SER A 228 30.43 -12.88 15.24
N GLU A 229 30.81 -12.99 16.52
CA GLU A 229 30.50 -14.17 17.34
C GLU A 229 28.99 -14.38 17.53
N ILE A 230 28.23 -13.30 17.80
CA ILE A 230 26.77 -13.31 17.88
C ILE A 230 26.17 -13.80 16.57
N SER A 231 26.66 -13.31 15.43
CA SER A 231 26.16 -13.68 14.11
C SER A 231 26.39 -15.17 13.84
N SER A 232 27.57 -15.68 14.17
CA SER A 232 27.91 -17.11 14.07
C SER A 232 27.04 -17.99 14.96
N VAL A 233 26.79 -17.58 16.21
CA VAL A 233 25.90 -18.32 17.14
C VAL A 233 24.45 -18.29 16.65
N GLN A 234 23.96 -17.16 16.15
CA GLN A 234 22.61 -17.04 15.59
C GLN A 234 22.42 -17.91 14.35
N GLU A 235 23.43 -17.99 13.47
CA GLU A 235 23.40 -18.88 12.32
C GLU A 235 23.31 -20.35 12.75
N LYS A 236 24.11 -20.76 13.75
CA LYS A 236 24.06 -22.12 14.29
C LYS A 236 22.71 -22.44 14.92
N ILE A 237 22.12 -21.51 15.69
CA ILE A 237 20.76 -21.65 16.23
C ILE A 237 19.74 -21.83 15.10
N SER A 238 19.80 -21.00 14.06
CA SER A 238 18.86 -21.09 12.92
C SER A 238 18.95 -22.44 12.19
N GLN A 239 20.17 -22.98 12.04
CA GLN A 239 20.37 -24.31 11.46
C GLN A 239 19.77 -25.42 12.32
N LEU A 240 19.98 -25.36 13.64
CA LEU A 240 19.42 -26.33 14.59
C LEU A 240 17.89 -26.21 14.70
N GLU A 241 17.32 -25.01 14.65
CA GLU A 241 15.86 -24.82 14.62
C GLU A 241 15.21 -25.44 13.38
N LYS A 242 15.88 -25.37 12.22
CA LYS A 242 15.41 -26.08 11.02
C LYS A 242 15.45 -27.60 11.20
N GLN A 243 16.54 -28.13 11.76
CA GLN A 243 16.64 -29.56 12.07
C GLN A 243 15.57 -30.00 13.09
N LYS A 244 15.29 -29.16 14.09
CA LYS A 244 14.23 -29.37 15.07
C LYS A 244 12.88 -29.55 14.40
N ALA A 245 12.52 -28.64 13.50
CA ALA A 245 11.24 -28.65 12.80
C ALA A 245 11.06 -29.93 11.95
N VAL A 246 12.12 -30.38 11.29
CA VAL A 246 12.11 -31.65 10.53
C VAL A 246 11.86 -32.84 11.45
N ILE A 247 12.54 -32.91 12.61
CA ILE A 247 12.34 -34.00 13.56
C ILE A 247 10.93 -33.94 14.18
N GLU A 248 10.40 -32.76 14.47
CA GLU A 248 9.02 -32.59 14.96
C GLU A 248 7.98 -33.06 13.94
N GLU A 249 8.20 -32.78 12.65
CA GLU A 249 7.37 -33.29 11.55
C GLU A 249 7.45 -34.81 11.42
N GLU A 250 8.66 -35.38 11.48
CA GLU A 250 8.87 -36.84 11.45
C GLU A 250 8.19 -37.53 12.64
N ILE A 251 8.24 -36.94 13.85
CA ILE A 251 7.53 -37.46 15.04
C ILE A 251 6.02 -37.42 14.81
N LEU A 252 5.49 -36.32 14.29
CA LEU A 252 4.06 -36.17 14.01
C LEU A 252 3.57 -37.20 12.99
N ASP A 253 4.34 -37.46 11.94
CA ASP A 253 4.00 -38.49 10.96
C ASP A 253 4.02 -39.90 11.57
N LYS A 254 4.95 -40.19 12.48
CA LYS A 254 4.94 -41.44 13.24
C LYS A 254 3.74 -41.56 14.17
N GLN A 255 3.30 -40.47 14.80
CA GLN A 255 2.07 -40.45 15.59
C GLN A 255 0.84 -40.75 14.73
N LYS A 256 0.72 -40.14 13.54
CA LYS A 256 -0.38 -40.44 12.61
C LYS A 256 -0.39 -41.91 12.19
N VAL A 257 0.77 -42.51 11.93
CA VAL A 257 0.85 -43.95 11.60
C VAL A 257 0.34 -44.79 12.76
N LEU A 258 0.69 -44.46 14.01
CA LEU A 258 0.17 -45.16 15.19
C LEU A 258 -1.35 -44.94 15.38
N GLU A 259 -1.88 -43.76 15.03
CA GLU A 259 -3.33 -43.51 15.01
C GLU A 259 -4.06 -44.30 13.92
N ILE A 260 -3.45 -44.47 12.74
CA ILE A 260 -4.01 -45.28 11.65
C ILE A 260 -4.08 -46.75 12.04
N LEU A 261 -3.12 -47.24 12.82
CA LEU A 261 -3.12 -48.62 13.34
C LEU A 261 -4.11 -48.83 14.49
N LYS A 262 -4.68 -47.76 15.06
CA LYS A 262 -5.57 -47.85 16.22
C LYS A 262 -6.80 -48.76 16.00
N PRO A 263 -7.52 -48.72 14.86
CA PRO A 263 -8.63 -49.64 14.63
C PRO A 263 -8.20 -51.10 14.60
N ASP A 264 -7.02 -51.40 14.03
CA ASP A 264 -6.49 -52.77 13.98
C ASP A 264 -6.08 -53.25 15.39
N ILE A 265 -5.56 -52.35 16.21
CA ILE A 265 -5.21 -52.59 17.61
C ILE A 265 -6.45 -52.80 18.47
N ASP A 266 -7.47 -51.96 18.31
CA ASP A 266 -8.73 -52.09 19.04
C ASP A 266 -9.46 -53.37 18.60
N PHE A 267 -9.44 -53.71 17.31
CA PHE A 267 -9.96 -54.98 16.78
C PHE A 267 -9.22 -56.19 17.36
N ALA A 268 -7.88 -56.16 17.39
CA ALA A 268 -7.09 -57.22 18.03
C ALA A 268 -7.42 -57.33 19.54
N THR A 269 -7.64 -56.20 20.21
CA THR A 269 -8.05 -56.16 21.63
C THR A 269 -9.42 -56.80 21.84
N GLU A 270 -10.40 -56.47 21.01
CA GLU A 270 -11.75 -57.01 21.06
C GLU A 270 -11.77 -58.52 20.76
N ILE A 271 -11.09 -58.98 19.71
CA ILE A 271 -11.05 -60.41 19.40
C ILE A 271 -10.37 -61.20 20.51
N LEU A 272 -9.28 -60.69 21.09
CA LEU A 272 -8.64 -61.35 22.22
C LEU A 272 -9.56 -61.38 23.45
N ALA A 273 -10.36 -60.33 23.68
CA ALA A 273 -11.37 -60.37 24.75
C ALA A 273 -12.46 -61.42 24.47
N ASP A 274 -12.97 -61.50 23.24
CA ASP A 274 -13.98 -62.47 22.82
C ASP A 274 -13.46 -63.92 22.91
N LEU A 275 -12.20 -64.16 22.52
CA LEU A 275 -11.55 -65.47 22.67
C LEU A 275 -11.39 -65.86 24.14
N SER A 276 -11.07 -64.89 25.02
CA SER A 276 -10.99 -65.11 26.46
C SER A 276 -12.38 -65.47 27.02
N GLU A 277 -13.42 -64.77 26.60
CA GLU A 277 -14.80 -65.03 27.03
C GLU A 277 -15.35 -66.37 26.48
N MET A 278 -14.98 -66.74 25.26
CA MET A 278 -15.24 -68.06 24.68
C MET A 278 -14.61 -69.14 25.56
N LEU A 279 -13.34 -68.99 25.92
CA LEU A 279 -12.65 -69.94 26.78
C LEU A 279 -13.27 -70.02 28.18
N ARG A 280 -13.68 -68.88 28.76
CA ARG A 280 -14.40 -68.78 30.04
C ARG A 280 -15.77 -69.46 29.99
N SER A 281 -16.43 -69.45 28.85
CA SER A 281 -17.71 -70.16 28.65
C SER A 281 -17.49 -71.66 28.48
N ILE A 282 -16.42 -72.06 27.80
CA ILE A 282 -16.01 -73.46 27.62
C ILE A 282 -15.65 -74.11 28.96
N SER A 283 -14.90 -73.42 29.82
CA SER A 283 -14.53 -73.94 31.15
C SER A 283 -15.76 -74.25 32.02
N LYS A 284 -16.87 -73.51 31.85
CA LYS A 284 -18.15 -73.73 32.54
C LYS A 284 -19.01 -74.83 31.91
N SER A 285 -18.66 -75.34 30.73
CA SER A 285 -19.43 -76.37 30.03
C SER A 285 -19.38 -77.71 30.77
N GLN A 286 -20.53 -78.38 30.89
CA GLN A 286 -20.61 -79.73 31.46
C GLN A 286 -20.47 -80.85 30.41
N ILE A 287 -20.33 -80.51 29.12
CA ILE A 287 -20.25 -81.49 28.02
C ILE A 287 -18.79 -81.81 27.69
N GLU A 288 -18.37 -83.03 28.01
CA GLU A 288 -17.02 -83.55 27.75
C GLU A 288 -16.93 -84.35 26.44
N THR A 289 -15.75 -84.36 25.83
CA THR A 289 -15.39 -85.13 24.63
C THR A 289 -14.31 -86.17 24.95
N MET A 290 -14.33 -87.31 24.25
CA MET A 290 -13.30 -88.34 24.38
C MET A 290 -11.98 -88.00 23.68
N PHE A 291 -11.97 -86.98 22.80
CA PHE A 291 -10.79 -86.57 22.04
C PHE A 291 -10.24 -85.25 22.57
N THR A 292 -9.02 -85.26 23.12
CA THR A 292 -8.29 -84.08 23.58
C THR A 292 -7.38 -83.54 22.48
N PRO A 293 -7.63 -82.36 21.92
CA PRO A 293 -6.72 -81.73 20.97
C PRO A 293 -5.42 -81.26 21.67
N ASP A 294 -4.32 -81.25 20.92
CA ASP A 294 -3.04 -80.68 21.36
C ASP A 294 -3.12 -79.14 21.32
N ASP A 295 -2.69 -78.49 22.39
CA ASP A 295 -2.76 -77.04 22.58
C ASP A 295 -1.38 -76.40 22.86
N SER A 296 -0.29 -77.16 22.68
CA SER A 296 1.09 -76.69 22.92
C SER A 296 1.43 -75.43 22.12
N ALA A 297 1.13 -75.42 20.81
CA ALA A 297 1.39 -74.27 19.94
C ALA A 297 0.61 -73.01 20.34
N VAL A 298 -0.61 -73.17 20.88
CA VAL A 298 -1.43 -72.05 21.38
C VAL A 298 -0.84 -71.48 22.65
N LYS A 299 -0.42 -72.32 23.60
CA LYS A 299 0.24 -71.89 24.84
C LYS A 299 1.53 -71.13 24.56
N ASP A 300 2.38 -71.64 23.66
CA ASP A 300 3.62 -70.96 23.25
C ASP A 300 3.34 -69.60 22.61
N SER A 301 2.31 -69.51 21.75
CA SER A 301 1.93 -68.25 21.09
C SER A 301 1.40 -67.21 22.08
N ILE A 302 0.60 -67.64 23.07
CA ILE A 302 0.11 -66.77 24.16
C ILE A 302 1.29 -66.25 25.00
N GLU A 303 2.24 -67.10 25.38
CA GLU A 303 3.41 -66.68 26.17
C GLU A 303 4.28 -65.69 25.41
N LYS A 304 4.52 -65.92 24.11
CA LYS A 304 5.26 -65.03 23.25
C LYS A 304 4.58 -63.66 23.15
N ALA A 305 3.27 -63.62 22.87
CA ALA A 305 2.51 -62.38 22.75
C ALA A 305 2.49 -61.57 24.07
N ILE A 306 2.36 -62.23 25.22
CA ILE A 306 2.43 -61.57 26.55
C ILE A 306 3.79 -60.91 26.77
N SER A 307 4.88 -61.56 26.36
CA SER A 307 6.24 -61.03 26.47
C SER A 307 6.42 -59.77 25.60
N GLU A 308 6.02 -59.84 24.34
CA GLU A 308 6.08 -58.71 23.39
C GLU A 308 5.23 -57.52 23.85
N LEU A 309 4.00 -57.77 24.30
CA LEU A 309 3.11 -56.75 24.87
C LEU A 309 3.69 -56.11 26.13
N SER A 310 4.43 -56.85 26.96
CA SER A 310 5.06 -56.30 28.17
C SER A 310 6.17 -55.31 27.82
N ILE A 311 7.01 -55.66 26.85
CA ILE A 311 8.07 -54.78 26.34
C ILE A 311 7.47 -53.53 25.69
N LEU A 312 6.43 -53.71 24.87
CA LEU A 312 5.74 -52.60 24.22
C LEU A 312 5.12 -51.64 25.24
N HIS A 313 4.41 -52.18 26.24
CA HIS A 313 3.79 -51.38 27.29
C HIS A 313 4.81 -50.56 28.08
N GLU A 314 5.96 -51.15 28.44
CA GLU A 314 7.03 -50.43 29.14
C GLU A 314 7.58 -49.27 28.31
N LYS A 315 7.83 -49.50 27.01
CA LYS A 315 8.35 -48.49 26.07
C LYS A 315 7.41 -47.28 25.94
N ILE A 316 6.11 -47.51 25.80
CA ILE A 316 5.12 -46.44 25.53
C ILE A 316 4.58 -45.75 26.78
N SER A 317 4.64 -46.37 27.95
CA SER A 317 4.07 -45.81 29.19
C SER A 317 4.71 -44.51 29.66
N SER A 318 5.92 -44.19 29.17
CA SER A 318 6.65 -42.96 29.51
C SER A 318 6.22 -41.74 28.69
N PHE A 319 5.38 -41.90 27.66
CA PHE A 319 4.96 -40.85 26.75
C PHE A 319 3.49 -40.49 26.98
N SER A 320 3.22 -39.25 27.38
CA SER A 320 1.85 -38.75 27.61
C SER A 320 0.94 -38.93 26.40
N ASP A 321 1.49 -38.73 25.21
CA ASP A 321 0.75 -38.70 23.95
C ASP A 321 0.36 -40.11 23.47
N LEU A 322 0.99 -41.16 24.03
CA LEU A 322 0.71 -42.57 23.71
C LEU A 322 -0.12 -43.26 24.80
N LYS A 323 -0.74 -42.51 25.71
CA LYS A 323 -1.48 -43.07 26.86
C LYS A 323 -2.62 -44.00 26.45
N ASP A 324 -3.38 -43.64 25.41
CA ASP A 324 -4.50 -44.45 24.94
C ASP A 324 -4.02 -45.77 24.33
N LEU A 325 -2.94 -45.71 23.56
CA LEU A 325 -2.27 -46.86 22.96
C LEU A 325 -1.70 -47.81 24.04
N ALA A 326 -1.11 -47.24 25.09
CA ALA A 326 -0.66 -47.98 26.27
C ALA A 326 -1.83 -48.72 26.96
N GLY A 327 -3.01 -48.11 26.97
CA GLY A 327 -4.25 -48.70 27.47
C GLY A 327 -4.72 -49.91 26.66
N SER A 328 -4.74 -49.83 25.32
CA SER A 328 -5.12 -50.97 24.48
C SER A 328 -4.13 -52.14 24.60
N VAL A 329 -2.82 -51.85 24.66
CA VAL A 329 -1.78 -52.87 24.92
C VAL A 329 -1.96 -53.57 26.26
N ALA A 330 -2.29 -52.81 27.31
CA ALA A 330 -2.56 -53.38 28.63
C ALA A 330 -3.75 -54.34 28.59
N LYS A 331 -4.84 -53.96 27.91
CA LYS A 331 -6.03 -54.81 27.75
C LYS A 331 -5.75 -56.08 26.96
N MET A 332 -5.02 -56.00 25.83
CA MET A 332 -4.59 -57.19 25.08
C MET A 332 -3.80 -58.16 25.96
N LYS A 333 -2.89 -57.63 26.77
CA LYS A 333 -2.08 -58.42 27.70
C LYS A 333 -2.95 -59.06 28.79
N GLU A 334 -3.91 -58.34 29.35
CA GLU A 334 -4.85 -58.85 30.35
C GLU A 334 -5.68 -60.02 29.78
N SER A 335 -6.25 -59.89 28.58
CA SER A 335 -7.00 -60.97 27.93
C SER A 335 -6.16 -62.23 27.72
N LEU A 336 -4.91 -62.08 27.28
CA LEU A 336 -3.99 -63.22 27.08
C LEU A 336 -3.53 -63.85 28.40
N LEU A 337 -3.30 -63.04 29.44
CA LEU A 337 -2.99 -63.53 30.77
C LEU A 337 -4.16 -64.35 31.34
N GLU A 338 -5.39 -63.86 31.18
CA GLU A 338 -6.58 -64.59 31.58
C GLU A 338 -6.71 -65.93 30.84
N MET A 339 -6.51 -65.93 29.52
CA MET A 339 -6.48 -67.18 28.74
C MET A 339 -5.43 -68.15 29.28
N LYS A 340 -4.21 -67.67 29.54
CA LYS A 340 -3.13 -68.48 30.11
C LYS A 340 -3.54 -69.12 31.45
N GLU A 341 -4.18 -68.36 32.34
CA GLU A 341 -4.67 -68.87 33.62
C GLU A 341 -5.76 -69.94 33.44
N LEU A 342 -6.74 -69.70 32.57
CA LEU A 342 -7.81 -70.66 32.27
C LEU A 342 -7.29 -71.97 31.67
N LEU A 343 -6.25 -71.90 30.84
CA LEU A 343 -5.56 -73.06 30.26
C LEU A 343 -4.73 -73.86 31.27
N LEU A 344 -4.35 -73.25 32.41
CA LEU A 344 -3.53 -73.87 33.45
C LEU A 344 -4.35 -74.40 34.64
N GLN A 345 -5.45 -73.74 35.01
CA GLN A 345 -6.22 -74.07 36.22
C GLN A 345 -7.19 -75.23 36.06
N ASP A 346 -7.79 -75.42 34.88
CA ASP A 346 -8.77 -76.47 34.64
C ASP A 346 -8.12 -77.65 33.90
N GLY A 347 -7.59 -78.62 34.64
CA GLY A 347 -6.93 -79.82 34.11
C GLY A 347 -7.82 -80.69 33.20
N ASN A 348 -9.09 -80.32 33.00
CA ASN A 348 -10.05 -80.96 32.11
C ASN A 348 -10.60 -80.02 31.01
N ILE A 349 -10.12 -78.77 30.86
CA ILE A 349 -10.63 -77.84 29.82
C ILE A 349 -10.40 -78.38 28.41
N THR A 350 -9.28 -79.09 28.22
CA THR A 350 -8.94 -79.78 26.96
C THR A 350 -9.89 -80.93 26.63
N LYS A 351 -10.66 -81.42 27.62
CA LYS A 351 -11.69 -82.44 27.45
C LYS A 351 -13.08 -81.85 27.19
N LYS A 352 -13.25 -80.53 27.09
CA LYS A 352 -14.55 -79.90 26.81
C LYS A 352 -14.86 -79.97 25.31
N SER A 353 -16.10 -80.34 24.97
CA SER A 353 -16.53 -80.59 23.58
C SER A 353 -16.31 -79.42 22.61
N LEU A 354 -16.36 -78.18 23.09
CA LEU A 354 -16.19 -76.96 22.29
C LEU A 354 -14.75 -76.40 22.31
N TYR A 355 -13.82 -77.02 23.03
CA TYR A 355 -12.42 -76.54 23.15
C TYR A 355 -11.67 -76.55 21.81
N ARG A 356 -11.94 -77.55 20.96
CA ARG A 356 -11.37 -77.61 19.60
C ARG A 356 -11.78 -76.39 18.75
N ASN A 357 -12.98 -75.87 18.94
CA ASN A 357 -13.44 -74.68 18.22
C ASN A 357 -12.68 -73.45 18.69
N PHE A 358 -12.36 -73.34 19.98
CA PHE A 358 -11.49 -72.28 20.48
C PHE A 358 -10.09 -72.36 19.88
N LEU A 359 -9.47 -73.55 19.83
CA LEU A 359 -8.15 -73.70 19.22
C LEU A 359 -8.15 -73.30 17.75
N GLN A 360 -9.16 -73.72 16.98
CA GLN A 360 -9.29 -73.32 15.58
C GLN A 360 -9.49 -71.80 15.44
N SER A 361 -10.37 -71.20 16.25
CA SER A 361 -10.58 -69.75 16.24
C SER A 361 -9.33 -68.97 16.67
N PHE A 362 -8.56 -69.49 17.63
CA PHE A 362 -7.30 -68.89 18.05
C PHE A 362 -6.24 -68.97 16.94
N GLU A 363 -6.09 -70.13 16.29
CA GLU A 363 -5.16 -70.32 15.16
C GLU A 363 -5.48 -69.41 13.96
N GLU A 364 -6.75 -69.12 13.70
CA GLU A 364 -7.18 -68.19 12.65
C GLU A 364 -6.91 -66.71 13.01
N VAL A 365 -6.99 -66.36 14.28
CA VAL A 365 -6.85 -64.97 14.77
C VAL A 365 -5.41 -64.59 15.09
N ILE A 366 -4.60 -65.50 15.65
CA ILE A 366 -3.27 -65.19 16.16
C ILE A 366 -2.31 -64.54 15.14
N PRO A 367 -2.33 -64.86 13.82
CA PRO A 367 -1.48 -64.16 12.85
C PRO A 367 -1.84 -62.68 12.70
N THR A 368 -3.11 -62.33 12.91
CA THR A 368 -3.58 -60.93 12.88
C THR A 368 -3.02 -60.17 14.09
N VAL A 369 -3.08 -60.78 15.27
CA VAL A 369 -2.52 -60.22 16.51
C VAL A 369 -0.99 -60.04 16.38
N ASP A 370 -0.27 -61.07 15.94
CA ASP A 370 1.18 -61.01 15.70
C ASP A 370 1.56 -59.91 14.68
N GLY A 371 0.76 -59.77 13.61
CA GLY A 371 0.95 -58.73 12.61
C GLY A 371 0.84 -57.31 13.20
N VAL A 372 -0.19 -57.09 14.02
CA VAL A 372 -0.42 -55.82 14.72
C VAL A 372 0.70 -55.53 15.72
N LEU A 373 1.12 -56.52 16.53
CA LEU A 373 2.21 -56.37 17.50
C LEU A 373 3.54 -56.00 16.84
N LYS A 374 3.85 -56.63 15.71
CA LYS A 374 5.08 -56.33 14.95
C LYS A 374 5.06 -54.91 14.39
N GLN A 375 3.98 -54.51 13.72
CA GLN A 375 3.85 -53.16 13.16
C GLN A 375 3.88 -52.09 14.26
N MET A 376 3.28 -52.40 15.41
CA MET A 376 3.28 -51.55 16.58
C MET A 376 4.71 -51.36 17.14
N SER A 377 5.47 -52.44 17.30
CA SER A 377 6.85 -52.38 17.82
C SER A 377 7.80 -51.58 16.93
N GLU A 378 7.77 -51.80 15.61
CA GLU A 378 8.65 -51.10 14.67
C GLU A 378 8.40 -49.58 14.67
N ASN A 379 7.14 -49.16 14.73
CA ASN A 379 6.78 -47.74 14.75
C ASN A 379 7.07 -47.08 16.10
N ILE A 380 6.90 -47.78 17.22
CA ILE A 380 7.25 -47.27 18.55
C ILE A 380 8.76 -47.06 18.71
N ASP A 381 9.58 -48.00 18.26
CA ASP A 381 11.05 -47.86 18.37
C ASP A 381 11.56 -46.68 17.54
N SER A 382 11.02 -46.51 16.33
CA SER A 382 11.32 -45.36 15.48
C SER A 382 10.87 -44.03 16.13
N PHE A 383 9.69 -44.00 16.75
CA PHE A 383 9.17 -42.83 17.46
C PHE A 383 10.07 -42.45 18.66
N ILE A 384 10.47 -43.41 19.49
CA ILE A 384 11.31 -43.18 20.67
C ILE A 384 12.69 -42.64 20.27
N GLN A 385 13.28 -43.18 19.21
CA GLN A 385 14.56 -42.68 18.70
C GLN A 385 14.47 -41.19 18.33
N LYS A 386 13.41 -40.81 17.59
CA LYS A 386 13.20 -39.43 17.17
C LYS A 386 12.90 -38.49 18.34
N ALA A 387 12.14 -38.94 19.33
CA ALA A 387 11.90 -38.18 20.55
C ALA A 387 13.19 -37.91 21.34
N LYS A 388 14.15 -38.84 21.32
CA LYS A 388 15.47 -38.64 21.93
C LYS A 388 16.32 -37.64 21.15
N GLU A 389 16.38 -37.76 19.82
CA GLU A 389 17.05 -36.79 18.93
C GLU A 389 16.51 -35.37 19.16
N LEU A 390 15.18 -35.22 19.28
CA LEU A 390 14.54 -33.94 19.58
C LEU A 390 14.99 -33.37 20.92
N LYS A 391 15.07 -34.20 21.97
CA LYS A 391 15.48 -33.76 23.31
C LYS A 391 16.94 -33.29 23.36
N ASP A 392 17.84 -34.02 22.69
CA ASP A 392 19.26 -33.65 22.63
C ASP A 392 19.43 -32.32 21.88
N LEU A 393 18.69 -32.13 20.79
CA LEU A 393 18.71 -30.90 20.01
C LEU A 393 18.10 -29.71 20.78
N GLN A 394 17.03 -29.93 21.56
CA GLN A 394 16.47 -28.92 22.46
C GLN A 394 17.47 -28.48 23.53
N ASN A 395 18.27 -29.40 24.09
CA ASN A 395 19.31 -29.08 25.07
C ASN A 395 20.44 -28.24 24.45
N GLU A 396 20.88 -28.58 23.23
CA GLU A 396 21.89 -27.78 22.51
C GLU A 396 21.37 -26.37 22.18
N LEU A 397 20.13 -26.26 21.72
CA LEU A 397 19.47 -24.97 21.50
C LEU A 397 19.36 -24.14 22.78
N ALA A 398 19.02 -24.75 23.92
CA ALA A 398 18.95 -24.05 25.20
C ALA A 398 20.31 -23.50 25.63
N PHE A 399 21.39 -24.29 25.46
CA PHE A 399 22.76 -23.85 25.73
C PHE A 399 23.19 -22.68 24.84
N LEU A 400 22.95 -22.78 23.52
CA LEU A 400 23.32 -21.73 22.57
C LEU A 400 22.52 -20.44 22.79
N ASN A 401 21.22 -20.54 23.11
CA ASN A 401 20.41 -19.39 23.45
C ASN A 401 20.90 -18.68 24.73
N SER A 402 21.30 -19.44 25.75
CA SER A 402 21.90 -18.86 26.97
C SER A 402 23.25 -18.17 26.68
N ARG A 403 24.08 -18.74 25.78
CA ARG A 403 25.33 -18.10 25.34
C ARG A 403 25.05 -16.82 24.56
N LEU A 404 24.07 -16.83 23.66
CA LEU A 404 23.66 -15.68 22.86
C LEU A 404 23.19 -14.51 23.76
N GLU A 405 22.38 -14.79 24.78
CA GLU A 405 21.99 -13.83 25.82
C GLU A 405 23.21 -13.20 26.51
N GLY A 406 24.17 -14.03 26.93
CA GLY A 406 25.42 -13.56 27.55
C GLY A 406 26.24 -12.65 26.63
N LEU A 407 26.39 -13.04 25.36
CA LEU A 407 27.11 -12.25 24.35
C LEU A 407 26.40 -10.91 24.08
N LYS A 408 25.08 -10.89 23.95
CA LYS A 408 24.29 -9.66 23.77
C LYS A 408 24.43 -8.71 24.96
N LYS A 409 24.49 -9.24 26.20
CA LYS A 409 24.71 -8.43 27.41
C LYS A 409 26.11 -7.80 27.41
N SER A 410 27.14 -8.56 27.04
CA SER A 410 28.50 -8.06 26.88
C SER A 410 28.59 -6.99 25.79
N LEU A 411 27.95 -7.21 24.64
CA LEU A 411 27.85 -6.25 23.55
C LEU A 411 27.18 -4.95 24.02
N THR A 412 26.08 -5.03 24.76
CA THR A 412 25.38 -3.85 25.29
C THR A 412 26.27 -3.05 26.24
N THR A 413 27.01 -3.74 27.11
CA THR A 413 27.93 -3.10 28.06
C THR A 413 29.08 -2.37 27.35
N LEU A 414 29.68 -3.01 26.35
CA LEU A 414 30.74 -2.40 25.55
C LEU A 414 30.20 -1.28 24.67
N THR A 415 29.02 -1.42 24.07
CA THR A 415 28.37 -0.37 23.27
C THR A 415 28.05 0.86 24.12
N ASN A 416 27.59 0.68 25.36
CA ASN A 416 27.39 1.79 26.30
C ASN A 416 28.72 2.47 26.66
N THR A 417 29.77 1.68 26.89
CA THR A 417 31.12 2.20 27.17
C THR A 417 31.66 2.99 25.97
N ALA A 418 31.51 2.46 24.75
CA ALA A 418 31.87 3.15 23.53
C ALA A 418 31.08 4.45 23.37
N SER A 419 29.77 4.44 23.59
CA SER A 419 28.91 5.63 23.50
C SER A 419 29.33 6.73 24.47
N GLN A 420 29.67 6.38 25.71
CA GLN A 420 30.19 7.35 26.69
C GLN A 420 31.51 7.98 26.26
N LYS A 421 32.43 7.17 25.70
CA LYS A 421 33.71 7.67 25.18
C LYS A 421 33.52 8.48 23.90
N GLU A 422 32.63 8.07 23.00
CA GLU A 422 32.29 8.81 21.77
C GLU A 422 31.67 10.17 22.08
N SER A 423 30.83 10.27 23.11
CA SER A 423 30.26 11.56 23.53
C SER A 423 31.34 12.58 23.93
N ARG A 424 32.49 12.13 24.47
CA ARG A 424 33.62 13.01 24.79
C ARG A 424 34.37 13.45 23.54
N ILE A 425 34.63 12.51 22.63
CA ILE A 425 35.39 12.75 21.39
C ILE A 425 34.54 13.49 20.33
N SER A 426 33.20 13.45 20.43
CA SER A 426 32.27 14.04 19.46
C SER A 426 32.53 15.52 19.20
N LEU A 427 32.86 16.30 20.22
CA LEU A 427 33.21 17.72 20.06
C LEU A 427 34.50 17.90 19.24
N ALA A 428 35.50 17.04 19.45
CA ALA A 428 36.73 17.05 18.68
C ALA A 428 36.50 16.66 17.21
N LYS A 429 35.67 15.65 16.95
CA LYS A 429 35.30 15.26 15.58
C LYS A 429 34.55 16.37 14.87
N ARG A 430 33.58 17.00 15.55
CA ARG A 430 32.83 18.14 15.03
C ARG A 430 33.77 19.30 14.68
N TYR A 431 34.72 19.62 15.54
CA TYR A 431 35.74 20.64 15.28
C TYR A 431 36.58 20.31 14.03
N VAL A 432 37.12 19.09 13.94
CA VAL A 432 37.91 18.61 12.80
C VAL A 432 37.11 18.64 11.50
N ASP A 433 35.86 18.17 11.50
CA ASP A 433 34.99 18.18 10.32
C ASP A 433 34.63 19.60 9.87
N LEU A 434 34.39 20.51 10.80
CA LEU A 434 34.15 21.93 10.48
C LEU A 434 35.41 22.59 9.89
N ARG A 435 36.61 22.26 10.38
CA ARG A 435 37.88 22.74 9.83
C ARG A 435 38.11 22.23 8.40
N VAL A 436 37.92 20.93 8.18
CA VAL A 436 38.02 20.32 6.84
C VAL A 436 37.01 20.96 5.89
N PHE A 437 35.76 21.10 6.32
CA PHE A 437 34.73 21.72 5.49
C PHE A 437 35.03 23.20 5.20
N SER A 438 35.53 23.96 6.16
CA SER A 438 35.96 25.35 5.95
C SER A 438 37.03 25.45 4.86
N TYR A 439 38.05 24.59 4.93
CA TYR A 439 39.12 24.53 3.92
C TYR A 439 38.60 24.09 2.55
N GLU A 440 37.69 23.11 2.51
CA GLU A 440 37.04 22.70 1.26
C GLU A 440 36.27 23.85 0.61
N ILE A 441 35.49 24.62 1.39
CA ILE A 441 34.75 25.78 0.88
C ILE A 441 35.69 26.85 0.33
N GLU A 442 36.78 27.15 1.01
CA GLU A 442 37.80 28.10 0.55
C GLU A 442 38.45 27.64 -0.77
N ASN A 443 38.78 26.36 -0.89
CA ASN A 443 39.25 25.79 -2.16
C ASN A 443 38.19 25.85 -3.26
N ARG A 444 36.93 25.60 -2.93
CA ARG A 444 35.84 25.67 -3.90
C ARG A 444 35.61 27.08 -4.41
N LYS A 445 35.82 28.12 -3.59
CA LYS A 445 35.75 29.52 -4.04
C LYS A 445 36.76 29.81 -5.16
N ARG A 446 38.02 29.37 -5.00
CA ARG A 446 39.06 29.46 -6.04
C ARG A 446 38.64 28.75 -7.35
N VAL A 447 37.98 27.59 -7.23
CA VAL A 447 37.45 26.86 -8.40
C VAL A 447 36.35 27.65 -9.11
N VAL A 448 35.54 28.44 -8.40
CA VAL A 448 34.52 29.30 -9.00
C VAL A 448 35.16 30.49 -9.70
N GLU A 449 36.17 31.12 -9.09
CA GLU A 449 36.92 32.24 -9.68
C GLU A 449 37.53 31.87 -11.05
N ASP A 450 38.05 30.65 -11.18
CA ASP A 450 38.65 30.10 -12.41
C ASP A 450 37.65 29.79 -13.54
N ILE A 451 36.35 29.92 -13.30
CA ILE A 451 35.32 29.68 -14.32
C ILE A 451 35.32 30.84 -15.31
N LYS A 452 35.53 30.53 -16.61
CA LYS A 452 35.52 31.51 -17.71
C LYS A 452 34.34 31.37 -18.67
N SER A 453 33.67 30.22 -18.67
CA SER A 453 32.51 29.96 -19.52
C SER A 453 31.63 28.87 -18.92
N PHE A 454 30.35 28.89 -19.28
CA PHE A 454 29.37 27.95 -18.76
C PHE A 454 29.16 26.78 -19.72
N ASN A 455 30.05 25.78 -19.65
CA ASN A 455 30.00 24.56 -20.46
C ASN A 455 29.88 23.30 -19.59
N SER A 456 29.78 22.12 -20.20
CA SER A 456 29.65 20.83 -19.50
C SER A 456 30.74 20.57 -18.47
N ALA A 457 32.00 20.98 -18.71
CA ALA A 457 33.09 20.82 -17.76
C ALA A 457 32.92 21.75 -16.54
N THR A 458 32.53 23.00 -16.77
CA THR A 458 32.19 23.96 -15.70
C THR A 458 30.99 23.50 -14.88
N GLN A 459 29.95 22.98 -15.53
CA GLN A 459 28.77 22.43 -14.83
C GLN A 459 29.15 21.27 -13.89
N ILE A 460 30.10 20.41 -14.28
CA ILE A 460 30.62 19.35 -13.40
C ILE A 460 31.38 19.94 -12.21
N LYS A 461 32.21 20.97 -12.42
CA LYS A 461 32.89 21.67 -11.33
C LYS A 461 31.90 22.26 -10.34
N LEU A 462 30.90 23.02 -10.81
CA LEU A 462 29.83 23.59 -9.98
C LEU A 462 29.03 22.51 -9.24
N LEU A 463 28.72 21.39 -9.91
CA LEU A 463 28.02 20.26 -9.28
C LEU A 463 28.84 19.67 -8.13
N SER A 464 30.16 19.56 -8.30
CA SER A 464 31.03 19.06 -7.24
C SER A 464 30.99 19.94 -5.99
N ILE A 465 30.88 21.26 -6.15
CA ILE A 465 30.77 22.24 -5.05
C ILE A 465 29.46 22.03 -4.28
N TYR A 466 28.34 21.96 -5.00
CA TYR A 466 27.04 21.70 -4.38
C TYR A 466 27.00 20.34 -3.67
N ARG A 467 27.53 19.28 -4.30
CA ARG A 467 27.58 17.94 -3.71
C ARG A 467 28.46 17.87 -2.47
N THR A 468 29.63 18.50 -2.47
CA THR A 468 30.48 18.61 -1.28
C THR A 468 29.70 19.22 -0.11
N SER A 469 29.02 20.35 -0.35
CA SER A 469 28.24 21.03 0.69
C SER A 469 27.03 20.23 1.16
N LYS A 470 26.32 19.57 0.24
CA LYS A 470 25.18 18.69 0.53
C LYS A 470 25.62 17.45 1.34
N ASN A 471 26.74 16.84 0.97
CA ASN A 471 27.29 15.69 1.66
C ASN A 471 27.72 16.06 3.08
N PHE A 472 28.35 17.21 3.27
CA PHE A 472 28.66 17.74 4.62
C PHE A 472 27.40 17.84 5.47
N VAL A 473 26.32 18.45 4.94
CA VAL A 473 25.03 18.54 5.66
C VAL A 473 24.53 17.16 6.07
N SER A 474 24.50 16.19 5.14
CA SER A 474 24.03 14.84 5.41
C SER A 474 24.87 14.13 6.47
N LEU A 475 26.20 14.18 6.35
CA LEU A 475 27.14 13.55 7.28
C LEU A 475 27.05 14.18 8.67
N TYR A 476 26.98 15.51 8.72
CA TYR A 476 26.82 16.24 9.96
C TYR A 476 25.54 15.83 10.70
N ILE A 477 24.40 15.79 10.01
CA ILE A 477 23.13 15.38 10.63
C ILE A 477 23.22 13.95 11.15
N SER A 478 23.84 13.06 10.39
CA SER A 478 24.01 11.66 10.79
C SER A 478 24.89 11.50 12.02
N GLN A 479 25.91 12.34 12.20
CA GLN A 479 26.91 12.20 13.26
C GLN A 479 26.61 13.04 14.50
N TYR A 480 26.04 14.22 14.32
CA TYR A 480 25.88 15.23 15.37
C TYR A 480 24.41 15.67 15.59
N GLY A 481 23.48 15.21 14.75
CA GLY A 481 22.07 15.58 14.83
C GLY A 481 21.70 16.85 14.04
N ASN A 482 20.43 17.25 14.12
CA ASN A 482 19.85 18.32 13.30
C ASN A 482 19.67 19.66 14.05
N ASP A 483 20.80 20.25 14.48
CA ASP A 483 20.84 21.51 15.23
C ASP A 483 20.55 22.77 14.38
N SER A 484 20.52 23.94 15.05
CA SER A 484 20.25 25.23 14.38
C SER A 484 21.33 25.66 13.37
N PHE A 485 22.58 25.27 13.60
CA PHE A 485 23.70 25.58 12.71
C PHE A 485 23.52 24.82 11.39
N ILE A 486 23.30 23.51 11.45
CA ILE A 486 23.20 22.69 10.23
C ILE A 486 21.90 22.97 9.46
N GLN A 487 20.83 23.38 10.13
CA GLN A 487 19.62 23.87 9.45
C GLN A 487 19.91 25.16 8.66
N THR A 488 20.72 26.06 9.22
CA THR A 488 21.16 27.29 8.55
C THR A 488 22.03 26.97 7.33
N ILE A 489 23.02 26.08 7.47
CA ILE A 489 23.85 25.62 6.36
C ILE A 489 23.00 24.92 5.30
N ARG A 490 22.08 24.02 5.68
CA ARG A 490 21.16 23.33 4.75
C ARG A 490 20.37 24.32 3.90
N LYS A 491 19.86 25.40 4.52
CA LYS A 491 19.16 26.46 3.81
C LYS A 491 20.06 27.18 2.80
N MET A 492 21.29 27.53 3.19
CA MET A 492 22.26 28.15 2.28
C MET A 492 22.65 27.21 1.12
N VAL A 493 22.91 25.93 1.41
CA VAL A 493 23.23 24.91 0.41
C VAL A 493 22.06 24.69 -0.56
N SER A 494 20.81 24.85 -0.11
CA SER A 494 19.64 24.78 -1.00
C SER A 494 19.59 25.90 -2.03
N GLU A 495 20.23 27.06 -1.78
CA GLU A 495 20.38 28.11 -2.79
C GLU A 495 21.26 27.67 -3.99
N LEU A 496 22.09 26.64 -3.83
CA LEU A 496 22.92 26.06 -4.89
C LEU A 496 22.27 24.87 -5.61
N SER A 497 21.05 24.47 -5.23
CA SER A 497 20.40 23.27 -5.80
C SER A 497 20.10 23.40 -7.29
N TRP A 498 19.97 24.63 -7.79
CA TRP A 498 19.75 24.91 -9.21
C TRP A 498 20.84 24.31 -10.10
N ILE A 499 22.06 24.13 -9.61
CA ILE A 499 23.19 23.57 -10.36
C ILE A 499 22.91 22.11 -10.74
N GLU A 500 22.46 21.30 -9.77
CA GLU A 500 22.11 19.90 -10.00
C GLU A 500 20.85 19.81 -10.87
N ASP A 501 19.86 20.65 -10.60
CA ASP A 501 18.62 20.69 -11.39
C ASP A 501 18.88 21.08 -12.85
N TYR A 502 19.72 22.07 -13.09
CA TYR A 502 20.07 22.54 -14.43
C TYR A 502 20.85 21.48 -15.22
N ARG A 503 21.83 20.84 -14.60
CA ARG A 503 22.61 19.80 -15.28
C ARG A 503 21.77 18.58 -15.65
N GLU A 504 20.86 18.17 -14.76
CA GLU A 504 19.95 17.08 -15.10
C GLU A 504 18.94 17.52 -16.15
N PHE A 505 18.44 18.77 -16.07
CA PHE A 505 17.61 19.36 -17.10
C PHE A 505 18.27 19.35 -18.49
N SER A 506 19.48 19.90 -18.63
CA SER A 506 20.19 20.03 -19.92
C SER A 506 20.43 18.67 -20.56
N ARG A 507 21.00 17.73 -19.80
CA ARG A 507 21.27 16.36 -20.26
C ARG A 507 20.01 15.66 -20.74
N ARG A 508 18.90 15.81 -20.00
CA ARG A 508 17.61 15.18 -20.33
C ARG A 508 16.94 15.86 -21.52
N MET A 509 17.06 17.18 -21.66
CA MET A 509 16.59 17.91 -22.83
C MET A 509 17.30 17.45 -24.10
N GLU A 510 18.64 17.39 -24.08
CA GLU A 510 19.44 17.00 -25.23
C GLU A 510 19.14 15.56 -25.67
N THR A 511 19.15 14.63 -24.70
CA THR A 511 18.84 13.21 -24.96
C THR A 511 17.40 13.03 -25.47
N GLY A 512 16.43 13.65 -24.80
CA GLY A 512 15.01 13.54 -25.16
C GLY A 512 14.70 14.13 -26.53
N TYR A 513 15.27 15.29 -26.85
CA TYR A 513 15.11 15.93 -28.17
C TYR A 513 15.69 15.07 -29.29
N LYS A 514 16.93 14.59 -29.13
CA LYS A 514 17.60 13.77 -30.14
C LYS A 514 16.80 12.50 -30.45
N ASN A 515 16.39 11.76 -29.42
CA ASN A 515 15.63 10.52 -29.58
C ASN A 515 14.26 10.74 -30.21
N ALA A 516 13.65 11.93 -30.00
CA ALA A 516 12.33 12.21 -30.53
C ALA A 516 12.29 12.37 -32.04
N LEU A 517 13.35 12.91 -32.66
CA LEU A 517 13.37 13.19 -34.09
C LEU A 517 13.19 11.92 -34.93
N ASP A 518 13.93 10.86 -34.59
CA ASP A 518 13.88 9.58 -35.30
C ASP A 518 12.53 8.89 -35.11
N ILE A 519 11.98 8.91 -33.89
CA ILE A 519 10.67 8.30 -33.60
C ILE A 519 9.54 9.04 -34.32
N LEU A 520 9.57 10.36 -34.37
CA LEU A 520 8.59 11.16 -35.12
C LEU A 520 8.61 10.85 -36.61
N GLU A 521 9.80 10.72 -37.19
CA GLU A 521 9.97 10.41 -38.60
C GLU A 521 9.53 8.97 -38.93
N ASN A 522 9.91 8.00 -38.10
CA ASN A 522 9.47 6.62 -38.25
C ASN A 522 7.94 6.49 -38.08
N SER A 523 7.36 7.17 -37.10
CA SER A 523 5.89 7.21 -36.92
C SER A 523 5.18 7.76 -38.15
N ARG A 524 5.75 8.78 -38.81
CA ARG A 524 5.20 9.35 -40.04
C ARG A 524 5.24 8.36 -41.21
N LYS A 525 6.35 7.63 -41.38
CA LYS A 525 6.49 6.60 -42.43
C LYS A 525 5.47 5.48 -42.25
N VAL A 526 5.35 4.93 -41.03
CA VAL A 526 4.39 3.87 -40.74
C VAL A 526 2.94 4.36 -40.93
N LEU A 527 2.63 5.60 -40.54
CA LEU A 527 1.31 6.20 -40.79
C LEU A 527 1.02 6.34 -42.29
N TYR A 528 2.03 6.68 -43.10
CA TYR A 528 1.89 6.77 -44.56
C TYR A 528 1.60 5.39 -45.17
N ASP A 529 2.31 4.35 -44.75
CA ASP A 529 2.08 2.97 -45.22
C ASP A 529 0.70 2.43 -44.78
N PHE A 530 0.27 2.78 -43.57
CA PHE A 530 -1.10 2.52 -43.12
C PHE A 530 -2.13 3.23 -44.01
N LYS A 531 -1.91 4.50 -44.34
CA LYS A 531 -2.80 5.27 -45.23
C LYS A 531 -2.97 4.62 -46.60
N GLY A 532 -1.92 4.01 -47.15
CA GLY A 532 -1.98 3.28 -48.42
C GLY A 532 -2.67 1.92 -48.33
N SER A 533 -2.60 1.26 -47.17
CA SER A 533 -3.07 -0.13 -47.01
C SER A 533 -4.47 -0.28 -46.40
N TYR A 534 -4.93 0.70 -45.60
CA TYR A 534 -6.21 0.60 -44.90
C TYR A 534 -7.45 0.39 -45.80
N PRO A 535 -7.55 0.93 -47.04
CA PRO A 535 -8.75 0.72 -47.86
C PRO A 535 -8.98 -0.76 -48.21
N ASN A 536 -7.90 -1.51 -48.42
CA ASN A 536 -7.95 -2.95 -48.68
C ASN A 536 -8.36 -3.74 -47.44
N LEU A 537 -7.81 -3.37 -46.27
CA LEU A 537 -8.20 -3.97 -44.99
C LEU A 537 -9.68 -3.72 -44.70
N LEU A 538 -10.14 -2.50 -44.98
CA LEU A 538 -11.54 -2.13 -44.82
C LEU A 538 -12.43 -2.96 -45.74
N ASP A 539 -12.08 -3.12 -47.03
CA ASP A 539 -12.85 -3.96 -47.96
C ASP A 539 -13.01 -5.41 -47.46
N LEU A 540 -11.92 -6.02 -46.98
CA LEU A 540 -11.96 -7.35 -46.37
C LEU A 540 -12.87 -7.42 -45.13
N SER A 541 -12.80 -6.42 -44.24
CA SER A 541 -13.64 -6.34 -43.04
C SER A 541 -15.14 -6.28 -43.36
N TYR A 542 -15.52 -5.56 -44.42
CA TYR A 542 -16.93 -5.45 -44.84
C TYR A 542 -17.42 -6.71 -45.55
N ARG A 543 -16.52 -7.56 -46.03
CA ARG A 543 -16.82 -8.91 -46.53
C ARG A 543 -16.89 -9.98 -45.43
N GLY A 544 -16.75 -9.59 -44.16
CA GLY A 544 -16.87 -10.49 -43.01
C GLY A 544 -15.56 -11.15 -42.57
N VAL A 545 -14.41 -10.72 -43.11
CA VAL A 545 -13.09 -11.22 -42.68
C VAL A 545 -12.62 -10.39 -41.49
N PHE A 546 -12.25 -11.04 -40.39
CA PHE A 546 -11.59 -10.35 -39.29
C PHE A 546 -10.18 -9.93 -39.73
N VAL A 547 -9.89 -8.64 -39.64
CA VAL A 547 -8.61 -8.05 -40.07
C VAL A 547 -7.95 -7.30 -38.92
N SER A 548 -6.62 -7.36 -38.87
CA SER A 548 -5.78 -6.54 -37.99
C SER A 548 -4.74 -5.80 -38.82
N SER A 549 -4.30 -4.62 -38.39
CA SER A 549 -3.27 -3.85 -39.11
C SER A 549 -1.93 -3.94 -38.39
N GLU A 550 -0.94 -4.54 -39.05
CA GLU A 550 0.42 -4.59 -38.50
C GLU A 550 1.05 -3.18 -38.40
N HIS A 551 0.77 -2.29 -39.36
CA HIS A 551 1.19 -0.88 -39.28
C HIS A 551 0.63 -0.16 -38.04
N LEU A 552 -0.63 -0.42 -37.65
CA LEU A 552 -1.20 0.17 -36.43
C LEU A 552 -0.56 -0.42 -35.17
N GLN A 553 -0.21 -1.71 -35.18
CA GLN A 553 0.54 -2.32 -34.08
C GLN A 553 1.95 -1.70 -33.98
N MET A 554 2.65 -1.52 -35.10
CA MET A 554 3.95 -0.83 -35.13
C MET A 554 3.85 0.60 -34.60
N LEU A 555 2.81 1.35 -34.98
CA LEU A 555 2.55 2.69 -34.42
C LEU A 555 2.29 2.64 -32.91
N TYR A 556 1.56 1.64 -32.44
CA TYR A 556 1.30 1.46 -31.02
C TYR A 556 2.60 1.19 -30.24
N ASP A 557 3.48 0.36 -30.78
CA ASP A 557 4.77 0.04 -30.17
C ASP A 557 5.70 1.26 -30.18
N LEU A 558 5.76 2.01 -31.30
CA LEU A 558 6.51 3.26 -31.38
C LEU A 558 6.01 4.29 -30.34
N VAL A 559 4.70 4.44 -30.17
CA VAL A 559 4.12 5.40 -29.21
C VAL A 559 4.31 4.92 -27.78
N LYS A 560 4.00 3.65 -27.47
CA LYS A 560 3.94 3.16 -26.09
C LYS A 560 5.27 2.64 -25.55
N MET A 561 6.11 2.06 -26.40
CA MET A 561 7.40 1.53 -25.99
C MET A 561 8.50 2.55 -26.26
N ASN A 562 8.77 2.84 -27.54
CA ASN A 562 9.93 3.66 -27.91
C ASN A 562 9.81 5.10 -27.42
N PHE A 563 8.71 5.79 -27.74
CA PHE A 563 8.57 7.19 -27.36
C PHE A 563 8.51 7.36 -25.84
N VAL A 564 7.75 6.52 -25.14
CA VAL A 564 7.64 6.60 -23.68
C VAL A 564 9.00 6.38 -23.00
N GLN A 565 9.74 5.34 -23.40
CA GLN A 565 11.01 4.99 -22.76
C GLN A 565 12.13 5.96 -23.14
N GLU A 566 12.23 6.33 -24.41
CA GLU A 566 13.39 7.06 -24.94
C GLU A 566 13.21 8.58 -24.92
N VAL A 567 11.97 9.07 -24.99
CA VAL A 567 11.64 10.50 -25.09
C VAL A 567 10.86 11.00 -23.88
N LEU A 568 9.71 10.39 -23.57
CA LEU A 568 8.82 10.87 -22.51
C LEU A 568 9.51 10.83 -21.15
N THR A 569 10.24 9.76 -20.85
CA THR A 569 11.01 9.63 -19.61
C THR A 569 12.02 10.77 -19.45
N ASN A 570 12.69 11.16 -20.53
CA ASN A 570 13.67 12.24 -20.51
C ASN A 570 12.99 13.62 -20.42
N THR A 571 12.00 13.88 -21.28
CA THR A 571 11.29 15.16 -21.35
C THR A 571 10.43 15.43 -20.10
N ALA A 572 9.87 14.40 -19.46
CA ALA A 572 9.16 14.54 -18.18
C ALA A 572 10.11 14.95 -17.04
N VAL A 573 11.32 14.37 -16.97
CA VAL A 573 12.34 14.81 -16.01
C VAL A 573 12.76 16.24 -16.31
N ALA A 574 13.03 16.58 -17.57
CA ALA A 574 13.39 17.93 -17.98
C ALA A 574 12.28 18.95 -17.63
N SER A 575 11.02 18.64 -17.91
CA SER A 575 9.85 19.46 -17.52
C SER A 575 9.80 19.71 -16.00
N ARG A 576 9.96 18.65 -15.18
CA ARG A 576 10.00 18.80 -13.71
C ARG A 576 11.17 19.66 -13.25
N LYS A 577 12.36 19.48 -13.83
CA LYS A 577 13.56 20.26 -13.50
C LYS A 577 13.46 21.72 -13.95
N ALA A 578 12.93 22.00 -15.14
CA ALA A 578 12.56 23.35 -15.58
C ALA A 578 11.60 24.01 -14.59
N GLY A 579 10.62 23.23 -14.08
CA GLY A 579 9.74 23.61 -12.98
C GLY A 579 10.47 24.12 -11.73
N SER A 580 11.44 23.34 -11.24
CA SER A 580 12.29 23.72 -10.10
C SER A 580 13.12 24.98 -10.38
N LEU A 581 13.71 25.05 -11.58
CA LEU A 581 14.58 26.15 -12.01
C LEU A 581 13.84 27.48 -12.10
N MET A 582 12.53 27.50 -12.37
CA MET A 582 11.74 28.74 -12.31
C MET A 582 11.85 29.46 -10.95
N ASP A 583 12.06 28.70 -9.88
CA ASP A 583 12.12 29.23 -8.52
C ASP A 583 13.56 29.50 -8.05
N SER A 584 14.49 28.64 -8.44
CA SER A 584 15.86 28.61 -7.89
C SER A 584 16.93 29.20 -8.81
N VAL A 585 16.66 29.43 -10.10
CA VAL A 585 17.67 29.94 -11.04
C VAL A 585 18.20 31.32 -10.61
N PRO A 586 19.53 31.55 -10.64
CA PRO A 586 20.12 32.84 -10.28
C PRO A 586 19.68 33.96 -11.24
N LEU A 587 19.61 33.68 -12.54
CA LEU A 587 19.23 34.63 -13.58
C LEU A 587 17.70 34.65 -13.75
N LYS A 588 17.04 35.64 -13.14
CA LYS A 588 15.56 35.74 -13.11
C LYS A 588 14.91 35.83 -14.49
N GLU A 589 15.62 36.31 -15.51
CA GLU A 589 15.11 36.40 -16.89
C GLU A 589 14.85 35.02 -17.53
N LEU A 590 15.63 34.00 -17.13
CA LEU A 590 15.49 32.63 -17.63
C LEU A 590 14.21 31.94 -17.15
N ARG A 591 13.54 32.48 -16.13
CA ARG A 591 12.29 31.92 -15.58
C ARG A 591 11.20 31.81 -16.65
N SER A 592 11.12 32.79 -17.55
CA SER A 592 10.14 32.76 -18.64
C SER A 592 10.43 31.65 -19.64
N ASP A 593 11.71 31.41 -19.94
CA ASP A 593 12.14 30.35 -20.86
C ASP A 593 11.88 28.97 -20.25
N PHE A 594 12.25 28.73 -18.99
CA PHE A 594 11.92 27.48 -18.29
C PHE A 594 10.41 27.24 -18.18
N LYS A 595 9.60 28.29 -17.94
CA LYS A 595 8.14 28.18 -17.91
C LYS A 595 7.56 27.72 -19.25
N LYS A 596 8.11 28.22 -20.35
CA LYS A 596 7.69 27.84 -21.70
C LYS A 596 8.10 26.41 -22.01
N ILE A 597 9.36 26.05 -21.76
CA ILE A 597 9.86 24.68 -21.93
C ILE A 597 9.02 23.68 -21.12
N ASP A 598 8.75 23.97 -19.85
CA ASP A 598 7.88 23.12 -19.02
C ASP A 598 6.48 22.95 -19.63
N GLY A 599 5.88 24.04 -20.13
CA GLY A 599 4.57 23.98 -20.79
C GLY A 599 4.55 23.18 -22.08
N ASP A 600 5.57 23.36 -22.91
CA ASP A 600 5.69 22.69 -24.21
C ASP A 600 5.93 21.19 -24.03
N LEU A 601 6.85 20.80 -23.14
CA LEU A 601 7.11 19.39 -22.80
C LEU A 601 5.92 18.74 -22.10
N TYR A 602 5.21 19.46 -21.24
CA TYR A 602 3.96 18.97 -20.65
C TYR A 602 2.93 18.70 -21.73
N ARG A 603 2.76 19.60 -22.72
CA ARG A 603 1.86 19.37 -23.86
C ARG A 603 2.27 18.16 -24.69
N VAL A 604 3.57 17.97 -24.93
CA VAL A 604 4.09 16.74 -25.58
C VAL A 604 3.68 15.51 -24.78
N ALA A 605 3.85 15.50 -23.46
CA ALA A 605 3.39 14.39 -22.63
C ALA A 605 1.89 14.09 -22.84
N GLN A 606 1.03 15.11 -22.83
CA GLN A 606 -0.42 14.94 -23.01
C GLN A 606 -0.81 14.28 -24.34
N ILE A 607 -0.04 14.52 -25.41
CA ILE A 607 -0.27 13.96 -26.76
C ILE A 607 0.12 12.47 -26.83
N TRP A 608 1.17 12.06 -26.13
CA TRP A 608 1.80 10.74 -26.29
C TRP A 608 1.45 9.76 -25.17
N GLU A 609 1.15 10.26 -23.97
CA GLU A 609 0.89 9.43 -22.79
C GLU A 609 -0.45 8.69 -22.89
N GLN A 610 -0.48 7.42 -22.48
CA GLN A 610 -1.72 6.65 -22.50
C GLN A 610 -2.63 7.10 -21.36
N LYS A 611 -3.71 7.82 -21.70
CA LYS A 611 -4.74 8.20 -20.74
C LYS A 611 -5.82 7.12 -20.66
N THR A 612 -6.34 6.90 -19.45
CA THR A 612 -7.53 6.08 -19.29
C THR A 612 -8.75 6.88 -19.76
N ARG A 613 -9.67 6.23 -20.48
CA ARG A 613 -10.91 6.91 -20.91
C ARG A 613 -11.83 7.05 -19.71
N HIS A 614 -12.15 8.28 -19.35
CA HIS A 614 -13.10 8.58 -18.29
C HIS A 614 -14.45 8.96 -18.88
N TYR A 615 -15.55 8.46 -18.31
CA TYR A 615 -16.90 8.85 -18.69
C TYR A 615 -17.45 9.86 -17.67
N PHE A 616 -16.62 10.81 -17.24
CA PHE A 616 -16.91 11.69 -16.10
C PHE A 616 -18.25 12.41 -16.20
N LEU A 617 -18.54 13.09 -17.31
CA LEU A 617 -19.83 13.77 -17.49
C LEU A 617 -21.02 12.79 -17.44
N ARG A 618 -20.84 11.57 -17.96
CA ARG A 618 -21.86 10.52 -17.87
C ARG A 618 -22.01 10.04 -16.43
N TRP A 619 -20.95 9.91 -15.66
CA TRP A 619 -21.01 9.56 -14.23
C TRP A 619 -21.76 10.62 -13.42
N VAL A 620 -21.48 11.91 -13.68
CA VAL A 620 -22.22 13.02 -13.07
C VAL A 620 -23.69 12.99 -13.48
N ALA A 621 -24.00 12.77 -14.76
CA ALA A 621 -25.37 12.65 -15.25
C ALA A 621 -26.11 11.47 -14.61
N ASN A 622 -25.48 10.29 -14.54
CA ASN A 622 -26.01 9.11 -13.87
C ASN A 622 -26.33 9.42 -12.40
N SER A 623 -25.41 10.07 -11.68
CA SER A 623 -25.64 10.47 -10.29
C SER A 623 -26.75 11.49 -10.12
N VAL A 624 -26.87 12.50 -11.01
CA VAL A 624 -27.97 13.47 -10.98
C VAL A 624 -29.31 12.78 -11.19
N VAL A 625 -29.39 11.84 -12.14
CA VAL A 625 -30.61 11.07 -12.41
C VAL A 625 -30.97 10.18 -11.21
N VAL A 626 -30.03 9.41 -10.70
CA VAL A 626 -30.26 8.49 -9.57
C VAL A 626 -30.63 9.26 -8.31
N ALA A 627 -29.81 10.25 -7.90
CA ALA A 627 -30.06 11.03 -6.69
C ALA A 627 -31.31 11.91 -6.81
N GLY A 628 -31.59 12.47 -8.00
CA GLY A 628 -32.78 13.26 -8.26
C GLY A 628 -34.06 12.43 -8.13
N LEU A 629 -34.11 11.27 -8.77
CA LEU A 629 -35.28 10.38 -8.68
C LEU A 629 -35.48 9.82 -7.27
N VAL A 630 -34.41 9.35 -6.62
CA VAL A 630 -34.49 8.85 -5.24
C VAL A 630 -34.97 9.95 -4.29
N SER A 631 -34.40 11.16 -4.36
CA SER A 631 -34.80 12.25 -3.47
C SER A 631 -36.27 12.67 -3.64
N ILE A 632 -36.77 12.76 -4.87
CA ILE A 632 -38.16 13.13 -5.15
C ILE A 632 -39.12 12.02 -4.71
N ILE A 633 -38.85 10.77 -5.10
CA ILE A 633 -39.74 9.63 -4.80
C ILE A 633 -39.76 9.38 -3.29
N THR A 634 -38.60 9.31 -2.64
CA THR A 634 -38.51 9.12 -1.18
C THR A 634 -39.21 10.22 -0.42
N THR A 635 -39.04 11.48 -0.82
CA THR A 635 -39.73 12.61 -0.17
C THR A 635 -41.25 12.51 -0.34
N ALA A 636 -41.73 12.20 -1.55
CA ALA A 636 -43.17 12.07 -1.81
C ALA A 636 -43.80 10.92 -1.00
N VAL A 637 -43.14 9.75 -0.98
CA VAL A 637 -43.59 8.59 -0.21
C VAL A 637 -43.58 8.89 1.29
N CYS A 638 -42.49 9.47 1.81
CA CYS A 638 -42.39 9.82 3.23
C CYS A 638 -43.39 10.92 3.62
N ALA A 639 -43.62 11.91 2.76
CA ALA A 639 -44.59 12.98 3.00
C ALA A 639 -46.01 12.44 3.14
N LEU A 640 -46.38 11.48 2.29
CA LEU A 640 -47.67 10.79 2.34
C LEU A 640 -47.77 9.89 3.57
N ALA A 641 -46.74 9.09 3.84
CA ALA A 641 -46.74 8.12 4.95
C ALA A 641 -46.69 8.79 6.33
N ALA A 642 -45.97 9.91 6.47
CA ALA A 642 -45.86 10.66 7.73
C ALA A 642 -47.18 11.27 8.19
N TYR A 643 -48.09 11.59 7.27
CA TYR A 643 -49.34 12.28 7.60
C TYR A 643 -50.28 11.45 8.49
N PRO A 644 -50.60 10.18 8.17
CA PRO A 644 -51.32 9.29 9.09
C PRO A 644 -50.63 9.14 10.45
N PHE A 645 -49.30 8.99 10.49
CA PHE A 645 -48.55 8.87 11.75
C PHE A 645 -48.56 10.15 12.60
N SER A 646 -48.81 11.31 12.00
CA SER A 646 -48.97 12.59 12.69
C SER A 646 -50.43 12.87 13.10
N ARG A 647 -51.41 12.56 12.24
CA ARG A 647 -52.81 12.99 12.44
C ARG A 647 -53.80 11.89 12.82
N MET A 648 -53.57 10.65 12.39
CA MET A 648 -54.53 9.56 12.53
C MET A 648 -54.23 8.70 13.75
N ARG A 649 -55.24 8.05 14.33
CA ARG A 649 -55.08 7.09 15.44
C ARG A 649 -55.29 5.69 14.88
N PHE A 650 -54.25 4.85 14.94
CA PHE A 650 -54.31 3.45 14.51
C PHE A 650 -53.38 2.59 15.37
N TRP A 651 -53.64 1.28 15.39
CA TRP A 651 -52.86 0.32 16.16
C TRP A 651 -51.42 0.24 15.63
N GLY A 652 -50.42 0.50 16.48
CA GLY A 652 -49.00 0.51 16.09
C GLY A 652 -48.43 1.86 15.67
N ARG A 653 -49.16 2.98 15.82
CA ARG A 653 -48.69 4.33 15.43
C ARG A 653 -47.31 4.72 16.01
N GLN A 654 -47.08 4.51 17.30
CA GLN A 654 -45.83 4.91 17.96
C GLN A 654 -44.71 3.87 17.77
N TYR A 655 -45.03 2.59 17.98
CA TYR A 655 -44.07 1.50 17.83
C TYR A 655 -43.69 1.22 16.38
N GLY A 656 -44.58 1.51 15.41
CA GLY A 656 -44.34 1.28 13.99
C GLY A 656 -43.22 2.16 13.43
N ILE A 657 -43.23 3.47 13.71
CA ILE A 657 -42.11 4.34 13.30
C ILE A 657 -40.82 3.93 14.02
N MET A 658 -40.90 3.61 15.32
CA MET A 658 -39.72 3.21 16.08
C MET A 658 -39.12 1.89 15.57
N ALA A 659 -39.96 0.91 15.21
CA ALA A 659 -39.52 -0.34 14.59
C ALA A 659 -38.82 -0.10 13.24
N LEU A 660 -39.38 0.75 12.38
CA LEU A 660 -38.75 1.11 11.11
C LEU A 660 -37.38 1.79 11.30
N LEU A 661 -37.27 2.69 12.29
CA LEU A 661 -35.99 3.31 12.64
C LEU A 661 -34.97 2.28 13.14
N LEU A 662 -35.38 1.37 14.02
CA LEU A 662 -34.51 0.32 14.55
C LEU A 662 -34.00 -0.62 13.45
N ILE A 663 -34.86 -1.01 12.51
CA ILE A 663 -34.46 -1.82 11.35
C ILE A 663 -33.43 -1.07 10.49
N GLN A 664 -33.64 0.23 10.27
CA GLN A 664 -32.75 1.04 9.43
C GLN A 664 -31.41 1.36 10.09
N MET A 665 -31.32 1.34 11.42
CA MET A 665 -30.05 1.49 12.15
C MET A 665 -29.11 0.29 11.95
N PHE A 666 -29.61 -0.82 11.40
CA PHE A 666 -28.78 -1.96 11.06
C PHE A 666 -27.78 -1.60 9.93
N PRO A 667 -26.49 -1.98 10.03
CA PRO A 667 -25.48 -1.54 9.07
C PRO A 667 -25.76 -1.98 7.63
N ALA A 668 -25.71 -1.04 6.68
CA ALA A 668 -26.06 -1.27 5.28
C ALA A 668 -25.24 -2.37 4.59
N ILE A 669 -23.99 -2.54 5.01
CA ILE A 669 -23.05 -3.53 4.47
C ILE A 669 -23.56 -4.97 4.72
N MET A 670 -24.32 -5.19 5.80
CA MET A 670 -24.77 -6.54 6.17
C MET A 670 -25.81 -7.12 5.21
N TYR A 671 -26.71 -6.28 4.68
CA TYR A 671 -27.75 -6.72 3.73
C TYR A 671 -27.34 -6.55 2.26
N MET A 672 -26.10 -6.14 2.01
CA MET A 672 -25.56 -5.90 0.67
C MET A 672 -25.59 -7.14 -0.23
N VAL A 673 -25.22 -8.30 0.31
CA VAL A 673 -25.27 -9.60 -0.41
C VAL A 673 -26.71 -9.96 -0.78
N ALA A 674 -27.65 -9.69 0.12
CA ALA A 674 -29.06 -9.94 -0.12
C ALA A 674 -29.62 -9.04 -1.24
N ILE A 675 -29.28 -7.74 -1.25
CA ILE A 675 -29.67 -6.82 -2.32
C ILE A 675 -29.07 -7.25 -3.66
N TYR A 676 -27.80 -7.67 -3.70
CA TYR A 676 -27.18 -8.19 -4.91
C TYR A 676 -27.95 -9.41 -5.47
N GLY A 677 -28.25 -10.39 -4.60
CA GLY A 677 -29.05 -11.56 -4.96
C GLY A 677 -30.45 -11.20 -5.47
N LEU A 678 -31.11 -10.25 -4.80
CA LEU A 678 -32.44 -9.75 -5.18
C LEU A 678 -32.43 -9.10 -6.56
N LEU A 679 -31.52 -8.16 -6.83
CA LEU A 679 -31.43 -7.49 -8.13
C LEU A 679 -31.02 -8.47 -9.24
N LYS A 680 -30.16 -9.45 -8.94
CA LYS A 680 -29.84 -10.53 -9.88
C LYS A 680 -31.08 -11.35 -10.27
N LEU A 681 -31.93 -11.68 -9.29
CA LEU A 681 -33.18 -12.42 -9.52
C LEU A 681 -34.19 -11.57 -10.30
N ILE A 682 -34.46 -10.35 -9.85
CA ILE A 682 -35.42 -9.44 -10.51
C ILE A 682 -34.97 -9.13 -11.94
N GLY A 683 -33.67 -8.96 -12.17
CA GLY A 683 -33.10 -8.69 -13.50
C GLY A 683 -33.38 -9.76 -14.54
N GLN A 684 -33.72 -10.99 -14.14
CA GLN A 684 -34.15 -12.05 -15.06
C GLN A 684 -35.54 -11.77 -15.67
N PHE A 685 -36.40 -11.04 -14.95
CA PHE A 685 -37.77 -10.73 -15.37
C PHE A 685 -37.91 -9.27 -15.81
N LEU A 686 -37.24 -8.35 -15.12
CA LEU A 686 -37.26 -6.91 -15.36
C LEU A 686 -35.81 -6.40 -15.50
N PRO A 687 -35.21 -6.48 -16.70
CA PRO A 687 -33.81 -6.13 -16.90
C PRO A 687 -33.42 -4.72 -16.46
N PHE A 688 -34.34 -3.75 -16.56
CA PHE A 688 -34.10 -2.37 -16.12
C PHE A 688 -33.98 -2.19 -14.60
N LEU A 689 -34.38 -3.19 -13.81
CA LEU A 689 -34.20 -3.27 -12.35
C LEU A 689 -33.10 -4.26 -11.96
N GLY A 690 -32.40 -4.84 -12.94
CA GLY A 690 -31.34 -5.82 -12.70
C GLY A 690 -30.01 -5.21 -12.25
N LEU A 691 -28.99 -6.06 -12.17
CA LEU A 691 -27.60 -5.63 -12.00
C LEU A 691 -27.13 -4.78 -13.20
N ASP A 692 -26.12 -3.95 -12.95
CA ASP A 692 -25.53 -3.03 -13.92
C ASP A 692 -26.53 -2.04 -14.55
N SER A 693 -27.62 -1.72 -13.83
CA SER A 693 -28.65 -0.79 -14.27
C SER A 693 -28.87 0.35 -13.27
N LEU A 694 -29.14 1.56 -13.77
CA LEU A 694 -29.48 2.70 -12.92
C LEU A 694 -30.83 2.50 -12.21
N GLY A 695 -31.77 1.79 -12.84
CA GLY A 695 -33.08 1.48 -12.24
C GLY A 695 -32.96 0.53 -11.04
N GLY A 696 -32.13 -0.51 -11.15
CA GLY A 696 -31.82 -1.40 -10.03
C GLY A 696 -31.16 -0.66 -8.86
N LEU A 697 -30.26 0.29 -9.17
CA LEU A 697 -29.64 1.14 -8.15
C LEU A 697 -30.65 2.09 -7.46
N ILE A 698 -31.50 2.76 -8.24
CA ILE A 698 -32.59 3.60 -7.70
C ILE A 698 -33.47 2.77 -6.77
N PHE A 699 -33.90 1.59 -7.23
CA PHE A 699 -34.76 0.69 -6.47
C PHE A 699 -34.14 0.30 -5.12
N ALA A 700 -32.84 -0.02 -5.10
CA ALA A 700 -32.13 -0.33 -3.86
C ALA A 700 -32.10 0.86 -2.88
N TYR A 701 -31.94 2.09 -3.38
CA TYR A 701 -31.89 3.28 -2.53
C TYR A 701 -33.25 3.75 -1.99
N LEU A 702 -34.36 3.39 -2.64
CA LEU A 702 -35.71 3.77 -2.19
C LEU A 702 -36.10 3.17 -0.83
N GLY A 703 -35.35 2.18 -0.31
CA GLY A 703 -35.61 1.60 1.02
C GLY A 703 -35.29 2.52 2.21
N ASN A 704 -34.56 3.62 1.99
CA ASN A 704 -34.09 4.51 3.05
C ASN A 704 -35.16 5.57 3.44
N ILE A 705 -36.27 5.11 4.03
CA ILE A 705 -37.46 5.94 4.30
C ILE A 705 -37.71 6.28 5.78
N ALA A 706 -37.22 5.49 6.74
CA ALA A 706 -37.66 5.58 8.13
C ALA A 706 -37.22 6.89 8.80
N TYR A 707 -35.95 7.27 8.62
CA TYR A 707 -35.41 8.54 9.15
C TYR A 707 -36.12 9.76 8.54
N ASN A 708 -36.29 9.76 7.22
CA ASN A 708 -36.94 10.85 6.48
C ASN A 708 -38.42 11.01 6.91
N MET A 709 -39.14 9.90 7.04
CA MET A 709 -40.53 9.90 7.52
C MET A 709 -40.64 10.41 8.95
N TYR A 710 -39.72 10.02 9.84
CA TYR A 710 -39.70 10.50 11.22
C TYR A 710 -39.52 12.03 11.31
N LEU A 711 -38.60 12.60 10.53
CA LEU A 711 -38.38 14.05 10.48
C LEU A 711 -39.61 14.81 9.94
N ILE A 712 -40.21 14.33 8.85
CA ILE A 712 -41.41 14.96 8.26
C ILE A 712 -42.57 14.88 9.25
N LYS A 713 -42.76 13.73 9.90
CA LYS A 713 -43.80 13.55 10.93
C LYS A 713 -43.60 14.56 12.08
N GLY A 714 -42.36 14.70 12.57
CA GLY A 714 -42.03 15.66 13.62
C GLY A 714 -42.35 17.10 13.23
N PHE A 715 -42.10 17.48 11.97
CA PHE A 715 -42.48 18.80 11.46
C PHE A 715 -44.00 18.96 11.33
N TYR A 716 -44.70 17.95 10.80
CA TYR A 716 -46.17 17.97 10.73
C TYR A 716 -46.79 18.17 12.11
N ASP A 717 -46.25 17.58 13.18
CA ASP A 717 -46.73 17.80 14.55
C ASP A 717 -46.63 19.26 15.03
N THR A 718 -45.78 20.08 14.41
CA THR A 718 -45.66 21.52 14.74
C THR A 718 -46.70 22.39 14.02
N ILE A 719 -47.33 21.89 12.97
CA ILE A 719 -48.38 22.61 12.23
C ILE A 719 -49.67 22.57 13.08
N PRO A 720 -50.28 23.72 13.42
CA PRO A 720 -51.49 23.77 14.25
C PRO A 720 -52.65 22.98 13.64
N SER A 721 -53.27 22.09 14.42
CA SER A 721 -54.41 21.27 13.95
C SER A 721 -55.64 22.09 13.57
N SER A 722 -55.79 23.29 14.16
CA SER A 722 -56.90 24.20 13.87
C SER A 722 -56.99 24.62 12.41
N LEU A 723 -55.86 24.68 11.68
CA LEU A 723 -55.85 24.99 10.24
C LEU A 723 -56.47 23.86 9.42
N GLU A 724 -56.25 22.62 9.83
CA GLU A 724 -56.82 21.44 9.17
C GLU A 724 -58.30 21.26 9.54
N GLU A 725 -58.66 21.50 10.80
CA GLU A 725 -60.05 21.50 11.26
C GLU A 725 -60.89 22.54 10.53
N ALA A 726 -60.38 23.76 10.34
CA ALA A 726 -61.03 24.79 9.55
C ALA A 726 -61.26 24.34 8.09
N ALA A 727 -60.24 23.78 7.45
CA ALA A 727 -60.37 23.27 6.08
C ALA A 727 -61.39 22.12 5.97
N MET A 728 -61.47 21.25 6.96
CA MET A 728 -62.47 20.17 7.00
C MET A 728 -63.90 20.69 7.25
N ILE A 729 -64.05 21.76 8.04
CA ILE A 729 -65.34 22.47 8.19
C ILE A 729 -65.78 23.09 6.85
N ASP A 730 -64.84 23.60 6.06
CA ASP A 730 -65.07 24.10 4.69
C ASP A 730 -65.35 22.98 3.65
N GLY A 731 -65.48 21.72 4.09
CA GLY A 731 -65.82 20.58 3.24
C GLY A 731 -64.63 19.89 2.57
N ALA A 732 -63.38 20.24 2.92
CA ALA A 732 -62.21 19.55 2.37
C ALA A 732 -62.09 18.12 2.91
N THR A 733 -61.85 17.15 2.02
CA THR A 733 -61.50 15.79 2.45
C THR A 733 -60.14 15.76 3.15
N ARG A 734 -59.83 14.71 3.92
CA ARG A 734 -58.53 14.59 4.60
C ARG A 734 -57.35 14.62 3.63
N PHE A 735 -57.49 14.03 2.44
CA PHE A 735 -56.45 14.08 1.41
C PHE A 735 -56.33 15.47 0.79
N GLN A 736 -57.46 16.16 0.57
CA GLN A 736 -57.44 17.56 0.11
C GLN A 736 -56.80 18.47 1.16
N THR A 737 -57.09 18.27 2.45
CA THR A 737 -56.48 19.00 3.56
C THR A 737 -54.97 18.75 3.61
N PHE A 738 -54.54 17.50 3.48
CA PHE A 738 -53.12 17.14 3.38
C PHE A 738 -52.42 17.87 2.23
N TYR A 739 -52.94 17.74 1.01
CA TYR A 739 -52.28 18.26 -0.19
C TYR A 739 -52.36 19.79 -0.31
N LYS A 740 -53.48 20.42 0.09
CA LYS A 740 -53.70 21.86 -0.07
C LYS A 740 -53.27 22.70 1.13
N ILE A 741 -53.21 22.13 2.34
CA ILE A 741 -52.88 22.86 3.57
C ILE A 741 -51.54 22.39 4.14
N VAL A 742 -51.41 21.10 4.46
CA VAL A 742 -50.24 20.58 5.18
C VAL A 742 -48.98 20.59 4.33
N VAL A 743 -49.03 20.09 3.08
CA VAL A 743 -47.86 20.02 2.19
C VAL A 743 -47.27 21.41 1.89
N PRO A 744 -48.05 22.46 1.53
CA PRO A 744 -47.52 23.81 1.33
C PRO A 744 -46.86 24.41 2.57
N LEU A 745 -47.44 24.18 3.76
CA LEU A 745 -46.87 24.63 5.03
C LEU A 745 -45.60 23.85 5.41
N ALA A 746 -45.48 22.62 4.93
CA ALA A 746 -44.32 21.75 5.15
C ALA A 746 -43.22 21.84 4.09
N LEU A 747 -43.35 22.73 3.09
CA LEU A 747 -42.30 22.95 2.09
C LEU A 747 -40.88 23.14 2.67
N PRO A 748 -40.67 23.80 3.83
CA PRO A 748 -39.34 23.90 4.43
C PRO A 748 -38.73 22.53 4.74
N ILE A 749 -39.45 21.64 5.44
CA ILE A 749 -38.92 20.31 5.78
C ILE A 749 -38.80 19.42 4.55
N LEU A 750 -39.76 19.48 3.62
CA LEU A 750 -39.70 18.68 2.39
C LEU A 750 -38.48 19.07 1.54
N SER A 751 -38.16 20.36 1.47
CA SER A 751 -36.94 20.85 0.80
C SER A 751 -35.67 20.34 1.48
N VAL A 752 -35.63 20.31 2.81
CA VAL A 752 -34.52 19.72 3.57
C VAL A 752 -34.35 18.24 3.26
N ILE A 753 -35.44 17.46 3.24
CA ILE A 753 -35.37 16.02 2.92
C ILE A 753 -34.90 15.78 1.48
N VAL A 754 -35.35 16.58 0.51
CA VAL A 754 -34.86 16.50 -0.88
C VAL A 754 -33.35 16.74 -0.93
N ILE A 755 -32.86 17.80 -0.28
CA ILE A 755 -31.43 18.15 -0.27
C ILE A 755 -30.62 17.04 0.41
N LEU A 756 -31.01 16.60 1.60
CA LEU A 756 -30.27 15.59 2.37
C LEU A 756 -30.25 14.24 1.65
N THR A 757 -31.39 13.83 1.08
CA THR A 757 -31.47 12.57 0.31
C THR A 757 -30.66 12.68 -0.96
N PHE A 758 -30.72 13.79 -1.69
CA PHE A 758 -29.92 13.99 -2.89
C PHE A 758 -28.42 13.94 -2.58
N ILE A 759 -27.94 14.70 -1.59
CA ILE A 759 -26.52 14.72 -1.20
C ILE A 759 -26.07 13.33 -0.72
N GLY A 760 -26.88 12.64 0.08
CA GLY A 760 -26.59 11.29 0.57
C GLY A 760 -26.47 10.29 -0.58
N THR A 761 -27.45 10.25 -1.48
CA THR A 761 -27.46 9.33 -2.63
C THR A 761 -26.38 9.68 -3.66
N PHE A 762 -26.11 10.97 -3.91
CA PHE A 762 -25.09 11.41 -4.86
C PHE A 762 -23.68 10.97 -4.45
N ASN A 763 -23.41 10.91 -3.15
CA ASN A 763 -22.14 10.49 -2.56
C ASN A 763 -22.10 9.01 -2.15
N GLU A 764 -23.17 8.24 -2.37
CA GLU A 764 -23.20 6.83 -1.99
C GLU A 764 -22.31 6.00 -2.91
N PHE A 765 -21.41 5.23 -2.31
CA PHE A 765 -20.40 4.45 -3.01
C PHE A 765 -20.59 2.94 -2.87
N VAL A 766 -21.00 2.46 -1.69
CA VAL A 766 -20.88 1.05 -1.31
C VAL A 766 -21.84 0.18 -2.12
N LEU A 767 -23.12 0.55 -2.19
CA LEU A 767 -24.09 -0.20 -2.99
C LEU A 767 -23.84 0.00 -4.48
N ALA A 768 -23.48 1.22 -4.89
CA ALA A 768 -23.15 1.52 -6.29
C ALA A 768 -22.01 0.62 -6.82
N ARG A 769 -20.96 0.39 -6.03
CA ARG A 769 -19.79 -0.42 -6.43
C ARG A 769 -20.13 -1.87 -6.76
N ILE A 770 -21.15 -2.43 -6.11
CA ILE A 770 -21.51 -3.85 -6.25
C ILE A 770 -22.60 -4.05 -7.31
N ILE A 771 -23.47 -3.06 -7.47
CA ILE A 771 -24.57 -3.10 -8.43
C ILE A 771 -24.08 -2.73 -9.83
N LEU A 772 -23.24 -1.69 -9.96
CA LEU A 772 -22.76 -1.18 -11.25
C LEU A 772 -21.43 -1.83 -11.62
N GLN A 773 -21.38 -2.49 -12.78
CA GLN A 773 -20.25 -3.30 -13.22
C GLN A 773 -19.51 -2.63 -14.40
N ASP A 774 -20.23 -2.14 -15.42
CA ASP A 774 -19.63 -1.41 -16.53
C ASP A 774 -19.26 0.01 -16.08
N VAL A 775 -18.02 0.40 -16.35
CA VAL A 775 -17.47 1.73 -16.07
C VAL A 775 -18.34 2.85 -16.66
N LYS A 776 -19.02 2.63 -17.79
CA LYS A 776 -19.94 3.62 -18.40
C LYS A 776 -21.18 3.89 -17.55
N ASN A 777 -21.59 2.93 -16.73
CA ASN A 777 -22.79 3.00 -15.91
C ASN A 777 -22.51 3.53 -14.51
N TYR A 778 -21.24 3.71 -14.13
CA TYR A 778 -20.85 4.22 -12.81
C TYR A 778 -21.53 5.54 -12.44
N THR A 779 -21.80 5.71 -11.15
CA THR A 779 -22.14 7.00 -10.53
C THR A 779 -20.87 7.84 -10.33
N TYR A 780 -21.03 9.14 -10.13
CA TYR A 780 -19.94 10.06 -9.83
C TYR A 780 -19.05 9.59 -8.68
N ALA A 781 -19.61 9.17 -7.54
CA ALA A 781 -18.81 8.73 -6.39
C ALA A 781 -17.93 7.50 -6.73
N LEU A 782 -18.49 6.53 -7.46
CA LEU A 782 -17.78 5.36 -7.94
C LEU A 782 -16.75 5.69 -9.03
N GLY A 783 -17.09 6.59 -9.94
CA GLY A 783 -16.19 7.08 -10.99
C GLY A 783 -15.01 7.87 -10.43
N LEU A 784 -15.26 8.73 -9.43
CA LEU A 784 -14.22 9.51 -8.73
C LEU A 784 -13.17 8.60 -8.08
N TRP A 785 -13.61 7.47 -7.51
CA TRP A 785 -12.71 6.47 -6.92
C TRP A 785 -11.71 5.89 -7.94
N THR A 786 -12.06 5.82 -9.22
CA THR A 786 -11.14 5.29 -10.26
C THR A 786 -9.89 6.14 -10.45
N PHE A 787 -9.91 7.43 -10.09
CA PHE A 787 -8.72 8.29 -10.11
C PHE A 787 -7.76 8.03 -8.93
N SER A 788 -8.21 7.29 -7.91
CA SER A 788 -7.44 6.97 -6.69
C SER A 788 -6.78 5.59 -6.73
N THR A 789 -7.17 4.71 -7.65
CA THR A 789 -6.78 3.28 -7.64
C THR A 789 -6.03 2.84 -8.90
N GLY A 790 -5.34 3.78 -9.57
CA GLY A 790 -4.49 3.48 -10.73
C GLY A 790 -3.27 2.61 -10.37
N ALA A 791 -2.61 2.04 -11.39
CA ALA A 791 -1.57 1.03 -11.21
C ALA A 791 -0.28 1.52 -10.52
N TYR A 792 -0.04 2.83 -10.45
CA TYR A 792 1.23 3.36 -9.90
C TYR A 792 1.14 4.64 -9.07
N GLU A 793 0.03 5.39 -9.05
CA GLU A 793 -0.18 6.54 -8.14
C GLU A 793 -1.62 7.05 -8.24
N THR A 794 -2.05 7.89 -7.29
CA THR A 794 -3.33 8.62 -7.37
C THR A 794 -3.15 9.85 -8.25
N GLU A 795 -4.05 10.04 -9.21
CA GLU A 795 -4.08 11.18 -10.12
C GLU A 795 -4.64 12.42 -9.42
N TRP A 796 -3.90 13.00 -8.48
CA TRP A 796 -4.42 14.05 -7.58
C TRP A 796 -4.99 15.26 -8.31
N GLY A 797 -4.38 15.67 -9.42
CA GLY A 797 -4.88 16.77 -10.26
C GLY A 797 -6.27 16.47 -10.86
N LEU A 798 -6.44 15.31 -11.47
CA LEU A 798 -7.72 14.86 -12.03
C LEU A 798 -8.75 14.60 -10.92
N PHE A 799 -8.36 13.94 -9.83
CA PHE A 799 -9.23 13.66 -8.69
C PHE A 799 -9.80 14.94 -8.07
N THR A 800 -8.95 15.94 -7.82
CA THR A 800 -9.38 17.22 -7.22
C THR A 800 -10.18 18.09 -8.19
N ALA A 801 -9.84 18.09 -9.49
CA ALA A 801 -10.65 18.75 -10.51
C ALA A 801 -12.04 18.09 -10.64
N ALA A 802 -12.10 16.75 -10.63
CA ALA A 802 -13.33 15.97 -10.64
C ALA A 802 -14.17 16.23 -9.38
N ALA A 803 -13.53 16.33 -8.21
CA ALA A 803 -14.17 16.67 -6.94
C ALA A 803 -14.88 18.03 -6.99
N LEU A 804 -14.20 19.05 -7.53
CA LEU A 804 -14.76 20.40 -7.68
C LEU A 804 -15.91 20.44 -8.68
N LEU A 805 -15.76 19.80 -9.84
CA LEU A 805 -16.83 19.73 -10.83
C LEU A 805 -18.04 18.95 -10.30
N GLY A 806 -17.80 17.82 -9.63
CA GLY A 806 -18.85 16.98 -9.05
C GLY A 806 -19.61 17.62 -7.89
N MET A 807 -19.06 18.64 -7.23
CA MET A 807 -19.78 19.44 -6.23
C MET A 807 -20.86 20.34 -6.86
N THR A 808 -20.71 20.71 -8.13
CA THR A 808 -21.56 21.70 -8.82
C THR A 808 -23.05 21.36 -8.77
N PRO A 809 -23.51 20.13 -9.09
CA PRO A 809 -24.94 19.79 -9.04
C PRO A 809 -25.54 19.91 -7.64
N MET A 810 -24.78 19.55 -6.60
CA MET A 810 -25.23 19.67 -5.20
C MET A 810 -25.40 21.14 -4.79
N VAL A 811 -24.46 22.00 -5.18
CA VAL A 811 -24.54 23.46 -4.91
C VAL A 811 -25.72 24.08 -5.64
N ILE A 812 -25.92 23.76 -6.92
CA ILE A 812 -27.05 24.25 -7.70
C ILE A 812 -28.38 23.85 -7.05
N LEU A 813 -28.52 22.59 -6.65
CA LEU A 813 -29.72 22.11 -5.97
C LEU A 813 -29.96 22.87 -4.66
N PHE A 814 -28.94 22.98 -3.81
CA PHE A 814 -29.04 23.69 -2.53
C PHE A 814 -29.48 25.14 -2.73
N LEU A 815 -28.82 25.89 -3.62
CA LEU A 815 -29.17 27.29 -3.91
C LEU A 815 -30.59 27.43 -4.47
N SER A 816 -31.03 26.50 -5.32
CA SER A 816 -32.38 26.51 -5.90
C SER A 816 -33.49 26.31 -4.87
N LEU A 817 -33.21 25.54 -3.80
CA LEU A 817 -34.17 25.20 -2.74
C LEU A 817 -34.02 26.05 -1.48
N GLN A 818 -32.94 26.83 -1.34
CA GLN A 818 -32.66 27.68 -0.18
C GLN A 818 -33.83 28.60 0.21
N LYS A 819 -34.55 29.15 -0.77
CA LYS A 819 -35.71 30.05 -0.54
C LYS A 819 -36.84 29.40 0.28
N TYR A 820 -36.99 28.07 0.21
CA TYR A 820 -38.01 27.34 0.95
C TYR A 820 -37.60 27.07 2.41
N ILE A 821 -36.31 27.11 2.74
CA ILE A 821 -35.78 26.81 4.08
C ILE A 821 -35.90 28.02 5.02
N VAL A 822 -35.81 29.24 4.48
CA VAL A 822 -35.69 30.49 5.27
C VAL A 822 -37.05 31.14 5.60
N GLY A 823 -38.16 30.61 5.08
CA GLY A 823 -39.50 31.22 5.18
C GLY A 823 -40.27 30.86 6.46
N GLY A 824 -40.65 31.85 7.26
CA GLY A 824 -41.57 31.71 8.41
C GLY A 824 -43.04 31.65 8.00
N LEU A 825 -43.43 30.67 7.19
CA LEU A 825 -44.79 30.54 6.62
C LEU A 825 -45.91 30.39 7.67
N THR A 826 -45.58 30.06 8.93
CA THR A 826 -46.52 29.92 10.05
C THR A 826 -46.56 31.14 10.98
N LYS A 827 -45.70 32.14 10.80
CA LYS A 827 -45.70 33.36 11.63
C LYS A 827 -46.94 34.21 11.28
N GLY A 828 -47.93 34.22 12.17
CA GLY A 828 -49.12 35.08 12.09
C GLY A 828 -50.44 34.37 11.79
N SER A 829 -50.43 33.07 11.51
CA SER A 829 -51.66 32.31 11.15
C SER A 829 -52.50 31.88 12.35
N VAL A 830 -51.92 31.88 13.55
CA VAL A 830 -52.62 31.61 14.82
C VAL A 830 -52.19 32.68 15.81
N LYS A 831 -53.16 33.25 16.53
CA LYS A 831 -52.91 34.23 17.59
C LYS A 831 -52.42 33.45 18.83
N GLY A 832 -51.12 33.48 19.09
CA GLY A 832 -50.46 32.75 20.19
C GLY A 832 -49.05 33.24 20.43
#